data_AF-A0A1I8GWU6-F1
#
_entry.id   AF-A0A1I8GWU6-F1
#
_cell.length_a   1.000
_cell.length_b   1.000
_cell.length_c   1.000
_cell.angle_alpha   90.00
_cell.angle_beta   90.00
_cell.angle_gamma   90.00
#
_symmetry.space_group_name_H-M   'P 1'
#
loop_
_entity.id
_entity.type
_entity.pdbx_description
1 polymer ?
#
loop_
_entity_poly.entity_id
_entity_poly.type
_entity_poly.pdbx_seq_one_letter_code
_entity_poly.pdbx_strand_id
1 'polypeptide(L)'
;MSSSHLFLDTDRHRRLLDRLFFTGDNLPIVAGSNKAYKDFWAFYERYKRFKCRSGGSDVSLPVSSDGAAVSGDIGGQYDAAKKLNFRIKNRRLGDYIRHRRDSPLKSTDAKDEQLYYFEFVLHLYLDFMQKQKLSKILQLRRSREALPVFKHKAEIIAALQQHQSVLVAGDTGCGKSTQVPQYLLEAGYQLIAVTQPRRLACIALAARVSYETLNEYGSLIGHQVRFDKARSSSTRVVFLTEGLLLRQMQADPQLKQYNVIVLDEVGLLKCLLRVRSDVKLVLMSATINLHLFASFLGGDVPVVRVPGRLHPIQLEYWPVRDSELTGKSEALDPGPYVRVLRHIDSRYPPEERGDLLIFVAGMRDIVAVSEAAKVYDEGRRWLVLPLHGSLSAEEQDRVFHMAPEGMRKCIVSTNIAETSVTIDGVRFVADSGRVKELSWDASSRMQRLQQFWISKASAEQRKGRAGRTGPGVAFRLYSEQDLAAMQEYSTPELLRVPLDSLLLQLIAMGLPDVRRFPFVESPDTSRLEESLTSLASHGAVNAADETLTPLGALLARLPVDIVLGKMLVTAAAIGVADAALTMAALLAVQSPLTNRRIRIAKRPTPESDEGGAFTLLNLYDAWLAEKLAGRDSRRWCQRRGIEEQRLYEAAKLRRQFGRLLQDCGLVDRDDWDEACREDSKKEGATTDHRSDGARLSEDRNQRRRLAALKRESRTGRQRRCVLRLDALELGDDDKGDGNDSGDIGSDIRDLEFRLSHDLDRLAERRRLTGREAGLVKAVLLAGLHPQLAVPDSANSSRSGEMVFHTAAHRLVLLHPYDPLTTGGWRPDQGQLVAYLGILETTKPYLVHPLPVPGLPALLLFATRIHGNASGTRLLCDGWLELRPSSADVARICSSRRCRSSRLGNRLSRLLRRLDNRDEELQQQQQQDYKD
;
A
#
# COMPACT_ATOMS: atom_id res chain seq x y z
N MET A 1 -4.43 -4.62 -64.46
CA MET A 1 -3.76 -3.32 -64.20
C MET A 1 -3.10 -3.38 -62.83
N SER A 2 -1.85 -2.90 -62.69
CA SER A 2 -1.17 -2.86 -61.38
C SER A 2 -1.98 -2.06 -60.36
N SER A 3 -2.21 -2.62 -59.17
CA SER A 3 -2.92 -1.97 -58.05
C SER A 3 -2.23 -0.68 -57.55
N SER A 4 -1.05 -0.34 -58.07
CA SER A 4 -0.32 0.90 -57.78
C SER A 4 -1.01 2.17 -58.32
N HIS A 5 -1.87 2.08 -59.34
CA HIS A 5 -2.55 3.27 -59.91
C HIS A 5 -3.71 3.79 -59.05
N LEU A 6 -4.24 2.98 -58.12
CA LEU A 6 -5.39 3.32 -57.26
C LEU A 6 -5.01 4.10 -55.99
N PHE A 7 -3.74 4.09 -55.59
CA PHE A 7 -3.27 4.78 -54.38
C PHE A 7 -2.76 6.19 -54.71
N LEU A 8 -3.23 7.19 -53.96
CA LEU A 8 -2.72 8.55 -54.02
C LEU A 8 -1.30 8.65 -53.44
N ASP A 9 -0.53 9.59 -53.98
CA ASP A 9 0.69 10.08 -53.35
C ASP A 9 0.29 10.87 -52.09
N THR A 10 0.59 10.25 -50.94
CA THR A 10 0.13 10.68 -49.62
C THR A 10 0.78 11.96 -49.16
N ASP A 11 2.02 12.24 -49.56
CA ASP A 11 2.72 13.46 -49.17
C ASP A 11 2.26 14.67 -49.99
N ARG A 12 1.94 14.46 -51.28
CA ARG A 12 1.47 15.51 -52.18
C ARG A 12 0.01 15.91 -51.96
N HIS A 13 -0.85 14.98 -51.54
CA HIS A 13 -2.30 15.20 -51.41
C HIS A 13 -2.82 15.25 -49.96
N ARG A 14 -1.93 15.25 -48.95
CA ARG A 14 -2.30 15.19 -47.52
C ARG A 14 -3.27 16.30 -47.09
N ARG A 15 -2.97 17.55 -47.46
CA ARG A 15 -3.80 18.73 -47.13
C ARG A 15 -5.21 18.64 -47.73
N LEU A 16 -5.33 18.04 -48.92
CA LEU A 16 -6.61 17.82 -49.59
C LEU A 16 -7.42 16.75 -48.85
N LEU A 17 -6.78 15.62 -48.53
CA LEU A 17 -7.43 14.51 -47.81
C LEU A 17 -7.88 14.90 -46.40
N ASP A 18 -7.07 15.70 -45.69
CA ASP A 18 -7.42 16.28 -44.39
C ASP A 18 -8.68 17.14 -44.47
N ARG A 19 -8.77 17.99 -45.49
CA ARG A 19 -9.93 18.86 -45.72
C ARG A 19 -11.19 18.07 -46.10
N LEU A 20 -11.06 16.98 -46.84
CA LEU A 20 -12.21 16.21 -47.35
C LEU A 20 -12.74 15.17 -46.35
N PHE A 21 -11.87 14.51 -45.58
CA PHE A 21 -12.23 13.35 -44.78
C PHE A 21 -12.05 13.53 -43.26
N PHE A 22 -11.36 14.58 -42.82
CA PHE A 22 -10.95 14.73 -41.42
C PHE A 22 -11.30 16.08 -40.78
N THR A 23 -12.19 16.87 -41.40
CA THR A 23 -12.66 18.15 -40.82
C THR A 23 -14.15 18.09 -40.48
N GLY A 24 -14.55 18.44 -39.26
CA GLY A 24 -15.96 18.52 -38.83
C GLY A 24 -16.26 17.74 -37.54
N ASP A 25 -17.18 18.27 -36.73
CA ASP A 25 -17.44 17.80 -35.35
C ASP A 25 -18.16 16.43 -35.27
N ASN A 26 -18.73 15.96 -36.37
CA ASN A 26 -19.50 14.70 -36.44
C ASN A 26 -18.73 13.53 -37.09
N LEU A 27 -17.42 13.65 -37.30
CA LEU A 27 -16.61 12.59 -37.89
C LEU A 27 -15.89 11.76 -36.80
N PRO A 28 -15.80 10.42 -36.95
CA PRO A 28 -15.14 9.54 -35.97
C PRO A 28 -13.62 9.77 -35.87
N ILE A 29 -13.01 10.43 -36.85
CA ILE A 29 -11.59 10.81 -36.87
C ILE A 29 -11.49 12.27 -37.32
N VAL A 30 -10.88 13.11 -36.49
CA VAL A 30 -10.66 14.53 -36.80
C VAL A 30 -9.17 14.81 -36.92
N ALA A 31 -8.80 15.64 -37.90
CA ALA A 31 -7.43 16.12 -38.11
C ALA A 31 -6.98 16.88 -36.85
N GLY A 32 -5.83 16.49 -36.29
CA GLY A 32 -5.33 17.01 -35.02
C GLY A 32 -5.68 16.18 -33.78
N SER A 33 -6.54 15.16 -33.88
CA SER A 33 -6.72 14.17 -32.80
C SER A 33 -5.44 13.32 -32.67
N ASN A 34 -4.77 13.39 -31.50
CA ASN A 34 -3.34 13.04 -31.45
C ASN A 34 -3.01 11.55 -31.67
N LYS A 35 -3.98 10.64 -31.50
CA LYS A 35 -3.77 9.18 -31.59
C LYS A 35 -4.51 8.52 -32.76
N ALA A 36 -5.83 8.69 -32.84
CA ALA A 36 -6.65 8.02 -33.87
C ALA A 36 -6.28 8.44 -35.30
N TYR A 37 -5.96 9.72 -35.52
CA TYR A 37 -5.50 10.22 -36.81
C TYR A 37 -4.14 9.63 -37.22
N LYS A 38 -3.19 9.51 -36.28
CA LYS A 38 -1.88 8.90 -36.53
C LYS A 38 -2.00 7.40 -36.83
N ASP A 39 -2.85 6.71 -36.07
CA ASP A 39 -3.11 5.28 -36.24
C ASP A 39 -3.73 4.97 -37.62
N PHE A 40 -4.63 5.82 -38.11
CA PHE A 40 -5.21 5.69 -39.46
C PHE A 40 -4.13 5.80 -40.56
N TRP A 41 -3.26 6.81 -40.51
CA TRP A 41 -2.22 6.97 -41.53
C TRP A 41 -1.21 5.82 -41.51
N ALA A 42 -0.86 5.31 -40.33
CA ALA A 42 -0.02 4.12 -40.20
C ALA A 42 -0.70 2.87 -40.77
N PHE A 43 -2.02 2.73 -40.58
CA PHE A 43 -2.81 1.67 -41.20
C PHE A 43 -2.84 1.80 -42.73
N TYR A 44 -3.08 3.00 -43.27
CA TYR A 44 -3.11 3.27 -44.71
C TYR A 44 -1.80 2.88 -45.39
N GLU A 45 -0.65 3.27 -44.82
CA GLU A 45 0.67 2.92 -45.36
C GLU A 45 0.95 1.41 -45.29
N ARG A 46 0.55 0.74 -44.20
CA ARG A 46 0.65 -0.72 -44.10
C ARG A 46 -0.25 -1.43 -45.10
N TYR A 47 -1.47 -0.95 -45.29
CA TYR A 47 -2.44 -1.49 -46.25
C TYR A 47 -1.93 -1.32 -47.70
N LYS A 48 -1.38 -0.15 -48.03
CA LYS A 48 -0.71 0.14 -49.30
C LYS A 48 0.44 -0.84 -49.56
N ARG A 49 1.34 -1.02 -48.58
CA ARG A 49 2.47 -1.98 -48.69
C ARG A 49 2.00 -3.43 -48.81
N PHE A 50 0.97 -3.83 -48.07
CA PHE A 50 0.38 -5.17 -48.13
C PHE A 50 -0.19 -5.46 -49.52
N LYS A 51 -0.99 -4.54 -50.07
CA LYS A 51 -1.57 -4.69 -51.42
C LYS A 51 -0.52 -4.65 -52.54
N CYS A 52 0.56 -3.86 -52.39
CA CYS A 52 1.68 -3.90 -53.33
C CYS A 52 2.47 -5.23 -53.28
N ARG A 53 2.46 -5.95 -52.15
CA ARG A 53 3.13 -7.25 -51.99
C ARG A 53 2.26 -8.45 -52.39
N SER A 54 0.95 -8.38 -52.20
CA SER A 54 0.03 -9.52 -52.41
C SER A 54 -0.46 -9.71 -53.85
N GLY A 55 0.20 -9.15 -54.87
CA GLY A 55 -0.03 -9.48 -56.29
C GLY A 55 -1.49 -9.63 -56.70
N GLY A 56 -2.20 -8.51 -56.91
CA GLY A 56 -3.42 -8.42 -57.73
C GLY A 56 -4.47 -9.53 -57.56
N SER A 57 -5.22 -9.53 -56.45
CA SER A 57 -6.61 -10.01 -56.49
C SER A 57 -7.52 -8.83 -56.83
N ASP A 58 -8.30 -8.96 -57.90
CA ASP A 58 -9.20 -7.93 -58.43
C ASP A 58 -10.05 -7.29 -57.33
N VAL A 59 -9.92 -5.96 -57.20
CA VAL A 59 -10.84 -5.14 -56.41
C VAL A 59 -11.68 -4.38 -57.42
N SER A 60 -12.87 -4.88 -57.71
CA SER A 60 -13.90 -4.08 -58.37
C SER A 60 -14.28 -2.93 -57.42
N LEU A 61 -14.10 -1.69 -57.87
CA LEU A 61 -14.73 -0.53 -57.23
C LEU A 61 -16.24 -0.77 -57.24
N PRO A 62 -16.96 -0.67 -56.11
CA PRO A 62 -18.40 -0.85 -56.13
C PRO A 62 -19.00 0.32 -56.92
N VAL A 63 -19.46 0.00 -58.13
CA VAL A 63 -20.17 0.91 -59.03
C VAL A 63 -21.33 1.56 -58.28
N SER A 64 -21.36 2.89 -58.31
CA SER A 64 -22.46 3.70 -57.80
C SER A 64 -23.66 3.55 -58.74
N SER A 65 -24.62 2.69 -58.40
CA SER A 65 -25.97 2.78 -58.98
C SER A 65 -26.78 3.83 -58.23
N ASP A 66 -27.09 4.89 -58.98
CA ASP A 66 -28.17 5.87 -58.92
C ASP A 66 -28.94 6.14 -57.62
N GLY A 67 -28.94 7.43 -57.25
CA GLY A 67 -30.17 8.22 -57.25
C GLY A 67 -31.44 7.65 -56.62
N ALA A 68 -31.41 7.26 -55.35
CA ALA A 68 -32.63 7.18 -54.54
C ALA A 68 -32.38 7.69 -53.13
N ALA A 69 -33.14 8.71 -52.74
CA ALA A 69 -33.25 9.16 -51.37
C ALA A 69 -33.95 8.06 -50.56
N VAL A 70 -33.22 7.41 -49.66
CA VAL A 70 -33.82 6.61 -48.59
C VAL A 70 -33.60 7.39 -47.30
N SER A 71 -34.71 7.86 -46.75
CA SER A 71 -34.85 8.43 -45.42
C SER A 71 -34.29 7.48 -44.38
N GLY A 72 -33.78 8.05 -43.29
CA GLY A 72 -33.07 7.30 -42.27
C GLY A 72 -33.87 6.12 -41.73
N ASP A 73 -33.20 4.97 -41.64
CA ASP A 73 -33.43 4.05 -40.54
C ASP A 73 -32.16 3.24 -40.25
N ILE A 74 -31.85 3.09 -38.97
CA ILE A 74 -30.75 2.25 -38.49
C ILE A 74 -31.28 0.81 -38.53
N GLY A 75 -31.10 0.11 -39.66
CA GLY A 75 -31.61 -1.24 -39.82
C GLY A 75 -30.95 -2.06 -40.93
N GLY A 76 -30.16 -3.06 -40.54
CA GLY A 76 -30.62 -4.44 -40.74
C GLY A 76 -30.09 -5.33 -41.87
N GLN A 77 -29.30 -4.88 -42.85
CA GLN A 77 -28.76 -5.83 -43.86
C GLN A 77 -27.24 -5.78 -44.01
N TYR A 78 -26.60 -6.86 -43.55
CA TYR A 78 -25.20 -7.19 -43.77
C TYR A 78 -24.95 -7.41 -45.27
N ASP A 79 -24.17 -6.53 -45.90
CA ASP A 79 -23.76 -6.68 -47.30
C ASP A 79 -22.64 -7.74 -47.38
N ALA A 80 -23.00 -8.97 -47.81
CA ALA A 80 -22.09 -10.12 -47.86
C ALA A 80 -20.86 -9.88 -48.74
N ALA A 81 -20.96 -8.99 -49.75
CA ALA A 81 -19.85 -8.63 -50.62
C ALA A 81 -18.85 -7.69 -49.94
N LYS A 82 -19.31 -6.84 -49.02
CA LYS A 82 -18.49 -5.77 -48.41
C LYS A 82 -18.11 -6.04 -46.96
N LYS A 83 -18.79 -6.96 -46.28
CA LYS A 83 -18.60 -7.25 -44.84
C LYS A 83 -18.66 -5.99 -43.95
N LEU A 84 -19.44 -4.99 -44.37
CA LEU A 84 -19.59 -3.67 -43.72
C LEU A 84 -21.03 -3.50 -43.21
N ASN A 85 -21.16 -2.91 -42.02
CA ASN A 85 -22.46 -2.67 -41.36
C ASN A 85 -22.96 -1.21 -41.48
N PHE A 86 -22.19 -0.30 -42.10
CA PHE A 86 -22.52 1.14 -42.19
C PHE A 86 -21.96 1.77 -43.48
N ARG A 87 -22.71 2.70 -44.09
CA ARG A 87 -22.27 3.52 -45.23
C ARG A 87 -22.26 4.98 -44.79
N ILE A 88 -21.08 5.59 -44.68
CA ILE A 88 -20.98 7.04 -44.36
C ILE A 88 -21.03 7.76 -45.71
N LYS A 89 -22.09 8.53 -45.95
CA LYS A 89 -22.14 9.40 -47.14
C LYS A 89 -21.30 10.64 -46.86
N ASN A 90 -20.09 10.74 -47.40
CA ASN A 90 -19.31 11.97 -47.31
C ASN A 90 -19.85 13.04 -48.28
N ARG A 91 -20.79 13.88 -47.79
CA ARG A 91 -21.38 14.97 -48.59
C ARG A 91 -20.32 15.90 -49.17
N ARG A 92 -19.23 16.17 -48.44
CA ARG A 92 -18.14 17.06 -48.88
C ARG A 92 -17.34 16.49 -50.04
N LEU A 93 -17.17 15.17 -50.11
CA LEU A 93 -16.55 14.51 -51.26
C LEU A 93 -17.46 14.65 -52.49
N GLY A 94 -18.77 14.46 -52.32
CA GLY A 94 -19.75 14.66 -53.38
C GLY A 94 -19.80 16.10 -53.91
N ASP A 95 -19.78 17.08 -53.00
CA ASP A 95 -19.77 18.51 -53.34
C ASP A 95 -18.44 18.92 -54.00
N TYR A 96 -17.30 18.40 -53.52
CA TYR A 96 -15.99 18.64 -54.13
C TYR A 96 -15.91 18.10 -55.56
N ILE A 97 -16.42 16.89 -55.82
CA ILE A 97 -16.43 16.30 -57.17
C ILE A 97 -17.38 17.05 -58.10
N ARG A 98 -18.55 17.51 -57.61
CA ARG A 98 -19.49 18.32 -58.39
C ARG A 98 -18.92 19.69 -58.75
N HIS A 99 -18.45 20.46 -57.76
CA HIS A 99 -17.89 21.79 -57.99
C HIS A 99 -16.55 21.79 -58.75
N ARG A 100 -15.80 20.68 -58.73
CA ARG A 100 -14.60 20.50 -59.56
C ARG A 100 -14.93 20.32 -61.05
N ARG A 101 -16.10 19.76 -61.39
CA ARG A 101 -16.56 19.68 -62.79
C ARG A 101 -16.98 21.04 -63.36
N ASP A 102 -17.33 22.00 -62.49
CA ASP A 102 -17.85 23.32 -62.87
C ASP A 102 -16.81 24.46 -62.82
N SER A 103 -15.55 24.22 -62.41
CA SER A 103 -14.53 25.27 -62.25
C SER A 103 -13.30 25.09 -63.17
N PRO A 104 -12.91 26.09 -64.00
CA PRO A 104 -11.82 25.93 -64.99
C PRO A 104 -10.38 26.13 -64.45
N LEU A 105 -10.16 26.32 -63.14
CA LEU A 105 -8.84 26.70 -62.61
C LEU A 105 -8.20 25.65 -61.68
N LYS A 106 -7.11 25.07 -62.22
CA LYS A 106 -5.91 24.47 -61.60
C LYS A 106 -6.02 23.18 -60.76
N SER A 107 -5.49 22.11 -61.39
CA SER A 107 -4.51 21.14 -60.87
C SER A 107 -4.66 20.65 -59.42
N THR A 108 -5.46 19.61 -59.24
CA THR A 108 -5.08 18.53 -58.31
C THR A 108 -5.01 17.24 -59.13
N ASP A 109 -3.87 16.55 -59.11
CA ASP A 109 -3.59 15.34 -59.92
C ASP A 109 -4.35 14.09 -59.42
N ALA A 110 -5.26 14.25 -58.46
CA ALA A 110 -6.06 13.16 -57.90
C ALA A 110 -7.19 12.76 -58.85
N LYS A 111 -7.19 11.51 -59.31
CA LYS A 111 -8.30 10.92 -60.09
C LYS A 111 -9.49 10.61 -59.16
N ASP A 112 -10.71 10.75 -59.65
CA ASP A 112 -11.94 10.47 -58.89
C ASP A 112 -11.95 9.04 -58.32
N GLU A 113 -11.46 8.06 -59.09
CA GLU A 113 -11.28 6.66 -58.66
C GLU A 113 -10.40 6.53 -57.42
N GLN A 114 -9.35 7.35 -57.30
CA GLN A 114 -8.42 7.29 -56.17
C GLN A 114 -9.03 7.90 -54.90
N LEU A 115 -9.89 8.91 -55.03
CA LEU A 115 -10.60 9.52 -53.90
C LEU A 115 -11.68 8.59 -53.34
N TYR A 116 -12.44 7.90 -54.21
CA TYR A 116 -13.38 6.85 -53.77
C TYR A 116 -12.65 5.65 -53.18
N TYR A 117 -11.48 5.29 -53.70
CA TYR A 117 -10.65 4.24 -53.11
C TYR A 117 -10.14 4.62 -51.72
N PHE A 118 -9.78 5.89 -51.50
CA PHE A 118 -9.42 6.40 -50.17
C PHE A 118 -10.60 6.34 -49.18
N GLU A 119 -11.81 6.73 -49.60
CA GLU A 119 -13.04 6.59 -48.80
C GLU A 119 -13.30 5.12 -48.42
N PHE A 120 -13.09 4.19 -49.36
CA PHE A 120 -13.18 2.76 -49.10
C PHE A 120 -12.14 2.27 -48.07
N VAL A 121 -10.89 2.73 -48.14
CA VAL A 121 -9.86 2.38 -47.14
C VAL A 121 -10.18 2.97 -45.77
N LEU A 122 -10.76 4.17 -45.71
CA LEU A 122 -11.27 4.75 -44.46
C LEU A 122 -12.40 3.92 -43.86
N HIS A 123 -13.33 3.44 -44.68
CA HIS A 123 -14.38 2.51 -44.24
C HIS A 123 -13.82 1.19 -43.71
N LEU A 124 -12.84 0.61 -44.40
CA LEU A 124 -12.14 -0.60 -43.94
C LEU A 124 -11.45 -0.38 -42.59
N TYR A 125 -10.83 0.79 -42.37
CA TYR A 125 -10.22 1.12 -41.09
C TYR A 125 -11.26 1.24 -39.96
N LEU A 126 -12.38 1.95 -40.21
CA LEU A 126 -13.44 2.11 -39.22
C LEU A 126 -14.08 0.76 -38.86
N ASP A 127 -14.31 -0.09 -39.85
CA ASP A 127 -14.79 -1.47 -39.66
C ASP A 127 -13.76 -2.34 -38.93
N PHE A 128 -12.47 -2.25 -39.27
CA PHE A 128 -11.41 -2.91 -38.53
C PHE A 128 -11.39 -2.49 -37.06
N MET A 129 -11.50 -1.19 -36.78
CA MET A 129 -11.56 -0.66 -35.42
C MET A 129 -12.81 -1.14 -34.67
N GLN A 130 -13.95 -1.22 -35.35
CA GLN A 130 -15.19 -1.72 -34.76
C GLN A 130 -15.12 -3.23 -34.51
N LYS A 131 -14.60 -4.02 -35.45
CA LYS A 131 -14.34 -5.46 -35.27
C LYS A 131 -13.34 -5.73 -34.16
N GLN A 132 -12.30 -4.91 -34.04
CA GLN A 132 -11.34 -4.99 -32.94
C GLN A 132 -12.00 -4.66 -31.60
N LYS A 133 -12.84 -3.62 -31.53
CA LYS A 133 -13.64 -3.30 -30.34
C LYS A 133 -14.61 -4.43 -29.99
N LEU A 134 -15.38 -4.93 -30.95
CA LEU A 134 -16.33 -6.04 -30.75
C LEU A 134 -15.63 -7.32 -30.33
N SER A 135 -14.52 -7.68 -30.97
CA SER A 135 -13.69 -8.83 -30.59
C SER A 135 -13.19 -8.69 -29.15
N LYS A 136 -12.73 -7.50 -28.77
CA LYS A 136 -12.32 -7.21 -27.39
C LYS A 136 -13.49 -7.33 -26.40
N ILE A 137 -14.68 -6.84 -26.75
CA ILE A 137 -15.89 -6.97 -25.92
C ILE A 137 -16.30 -8.45 -25.77
N LEU A 138 -16.30 -9.21 -26.87
CA LEU A 138 -16.60 -10.64 -26.87
C LEU A 138 -15.59 -11.44 -26.04
N GLN A 139 -14.31 -11.12 -26.16
CA GLN A 139 -13.24 -11.73 -25.35
C GLN A 139 -13.43 -11.43 -23.87
N LEU A 140 -13.79 -10.18 -23.52
CA LEU A 140 -14.09 -9.80 -22.13
C LEU A 140 -15.32 -10.56 -21.60
N ARG A 141 -16.41 -10.65 -22.36
CA ARG A 141 -17.61 -11.40 -21.97
C ARG A 141 -17.29 -12.88 -21.74
N ARG A 142 -16.62 -13.53 -22.69
CA ARG A 142 -16.17 -14.93 -22.55
C ARG A 142 -15.28 -15.13 -21.32
N SER A 143 -14.38 -14.18 -21.04
CA SER A 143 -13.52 -14.26 -19.87
C SER A 143 -14.29 -14.13 -18.55
N ARG A 144 -15.35 -13.31 -18.51
CA ARG A 144 -16.22 -13.14 -17.34
C ARG A 144 -17.11 -14.36 -17.13
N GLU A 145 -17.69 -14.90 -18.21
CA GLU A 145 -18.52 -16.12 -18.19
C GLU A 145 -17.73 -17.38 -17.80
N ALA A 146 -16.42 -17.41 -18.10
CA ALA A 146 -15.53 -18.50 -17.70
C ALA A 146 -15.19 -18.51 -16.20
N LEU A 147 -15.52 -17.45 -15.45
CA LEU A 147 -15.28 -17.39 -14.01
C LEU A 147 -16.34 -18.22 -13.24
N PRO A 148 -15.94 -19.04 -12.24
CA PRO A 148 -16.88 -19.87 -11.49
C PRO A 148 -18.06 -19.12 -10.86
N VAL A 149 -17.83 -17.90 -10.37
CA VAL A 149 -18.88 -17.06 -9.73
C VAL A 149 -20.03 -16.71 -10.67
N PHE A 150 -19.80 -16.73 -11.99
CA PHE A 150 -20.82 -16.37 -12.97
C PHE A 150 -22.06 -17.26 -12.90
N LYS A 151 -21.87 -18.56 -12.63
CA LYS A 151 -22.98 -19.53 -12.48
C LYS A 151 -23.89 -19.20 -11.29
N HIS A 152 -23.36 -18.51 -10.28
CA HIS A 152 -24.07 -18.15 -9.06
C HIS A 152 -24.61 -16.71 -9.07
N LYS A 153 -24.50 -15.99 -10.20
CA LYS A 153 -24.96 -14.59 -10.31
C LYS A 153 -26.41 -14.43 -9.87
N ALA A 154 -27.32 -15.27 -10.39
CA ALA A 154 -28.74 -15.18 -10.09
C ALA A 154 -29.04 -15.48 -8.62
N GLU A 155 -28.36 -16.50 -8.06
CA GLU A 155 -28.48 -16.90 -6.66
C GLU A 155 -28.07 -15.77 -5.70
N ILE A 156 -26.94 -15.10 -5.96
CA ILE A 156 -26.45 -13.98 -5.14
C ILE A 156 -27.46 -12.81 -5.13
N ILE A 157 -27.99 -12.45 -6.29
CA ILE A 157 -28.94 -11.32 -6.40
C ILE A 157 -30.27 -11.67 -5.74
N ALA A 158 -30.80 -12.87 -5.96
CA ALA A 158 -32.03 -13.33 -5.32
C ALA A 158 -31.90 -13.37 -3.79
N ALA A 159 -30.77 -13.89 -3.28
CA ALA A 159 -30.49 -13.92 -1.85
C ALA A 159 -30.47 -12.51 -1.25
N LEU A 160 -29.85 -11.53 -1.92
CA LEU A 160 -29.76 -10.15 -1.43
C LEU A 160 -31.09 -9.38 -1.52
N GLN A 161 -31.97 -9.76 -2.46
CA GLN A 161 -33.33 -9.22 -2.51
C GLN A 161 -34.14 -9.67 -1.28
N GLN A 162 -34.04 -10.95 -0.92
CA GLN A 162 -34.80 -11.56 0.18
C GLN A 162 -34.20 -11.27 1.58
N HIS A 163 -32.88 -11.21 1.69
CA HIS A 163 -32.19 -11.08 2.98
C HIS A 163 -31.44 -9.74 3.06
N GLN A 164 -31.22 -9.26 4.29
CA GLN A 164 -30.42 -8.05 4.51
C GLN A 164 -28.93 -8.32 4.30
N SER A 165 -28.46 -9.51 4.67
CA SER A 165 -27.07 -9.94 4.55
C SER A 165 -26.93 -11.23 3.74
N VAL A 166 -25.88 -11.35 2.93
CA VAL A 166 -25.53 -12.56 2.16
C VAL A 166 -24.04 -12.85 2.32
N LEU A 167 -23.69 -14.13 2.50
CA LEU A 167 -22.32 -14.61 2.56
C LEU A 167 -21.95 -15.30 1.24
N VAL A 168 -20.92 -14.81 0.55
CA VAL A 168 -20.40 -15.39 -0.70
C VAL A 168 -19.03 -15.99 -0.44
N ALA A 169 -18.99 -17.31 -0.38
CA ALA A 169 -17.78 -18.08 -0.12
C ALA A 169 -17.15 -18.56 -1.42
N GLY A 170 -15.83 -18.49 -1.56
CA GLY A 170 -15.14 -19.19 -2.64
C GLY A 170 -13.64 -18.93 -2.68
N ASP A 171 -12.88 -19.80 -3.31
CA ASP A 171 -11.41 -19.70 -3.30
C ASP A 171 -10.87 -18.48 -4.05
N THR A 172 -9.59 -18.17 -3.86
CA THR A 172 -8.92 -17.15 -4.67
C THR A 172 -9.01 -17.49 -6.16
N GLY A 173 -9.40 -16.51 -6.99
CA GLY A 173 -9.51 -16.71 -8.44
C GLY A 173 -10.91 -17.11 -8.96
N CYS A 174 -11.90 -17.32 -8.08
CA CYS A 174 -13.27 -17.57 -8.53
C CYS A 174 -14.00 -16.33 -9.09
N GLY A 175 -13.45 -15.12 -8.89
CA GLY A 175 -13.94 -13.87 -9.49
C GLY A 175 -14.81 -12.98 -8.58
N LYS A 176 -14.95 -13.29 -7.28
CA LYS A 176 -15.82 -12.55 -6.34
C LYS A 176 -15.58 -11.03 -6.36
N SER A 177 -14.36 -10.59 -6.05
CA SER A 177 -13.98 -9.19 -5.89
C SER A 177 -14.13 -8.34 -7.16
N THR A 178 -14.13 -8.96 -8.34
CA THR A 178 -14.35 -8.26 -9.62
C THR A 178 -15.80 -8.32 -10.08
N GLN A 179 -16.47 -9.47 -9.94
CA GLN A 179 -17.78 -9.69 -10.56
C GLN A 179 -18.96 -9.33 -9.66
N VAL A 180 -18.90 -9.58 -8.35
CA VAL A 180 -20.02 -9.30 -7.43
C VAL A 180 -20.45 -7.83 -7.48
N PRO A 181 -19.52 -6.84 -7.42
CA PRO A 181 -19.92 -5.43 -7.57
C PRO A 181 -20.59 -5.12 -8.91
N GLN A 182 -20.20 -5.80 -9.99
CA GLN A 182 -20.83 -5.65 -11.31
C GLN A 182 -22.24 -6.24 -11.32
N TYR A 183 -22.46 -7.39 -10.68
CA TYR A 183 -23.79 -8.00 -10.60
C TYR A 183 -24.76 -7.12 -9.81
N LEU A 184 -24.30 -6.51 -8.73
CA LEU A 184 -25.10 -5.57 -7.95
C LEU A 184 -25.46 -4.32 -8.77
N LEU A 185 -24.49 -3.77 -9.49
CA LEU A 185 -24.72 -2.62 -10.38
C LEU A 185 -25.69 -2.96 -11.52
N GLU A 186 -25.53 -4.13 -12.15
CA GLU A 186 -26.42 -4.63 -13.20
C GLU A 186 -27.85 -4.92 -12.68
N ALA A 187 -27.99 -5.28 -11.40
CA ALA A 187 -29.28 -5.48 -10.73
C ALA A 187 -29.96 -4.16 -10.30
N GLY A 188 -29.34 -3.00 -10.57
CA GLY A 188 -29.91 -1.68 -10.30
C GLY A 188 -29.55 -1.07 -8.95
N TYR A 189 -28.72 -1.75 -8.13
CA TYR A 189 -28.22 -1.14 -6.89
C TYR A 189 -27.30 0.05 -7.19
N GLN A 190 -27.41 1.09 -6.36
CA GLN A 190 -26.61 2.30 -6.43
C GLN A 190 -25.87 2.52 -5.11
N LEU A 191 -24.87 3.40 -5.10
CA LEU A 191 -24.11 3.76 -3.90
C LEU A 191 -23.50 2.53 -3.21
N ILE A 192 -22.78 1.73 -3.99
CA ILE A 192 -22.15 0.48 -3.55
C ILE A 192 -20.74 0.79 -3.03
N ALA A 193 -20.48 0.47 -1.77
CA ALA A 193 -19.15 0.48 -1.17
C ALA A 193 -18.54 -0.91 -1.24
N VAL A 194 -17.32 -1.05 -1.77
CA VAL A 194 -16.56 -2.31 -1.75
C VAL A 194 -15.29 -2.10 -0.96
N THR A 195 -15.17 -2.74 0.20
CA THR A 195 -13.96 -2.62 1.02
C THR A 195 -12.87 -3.55 0.51
N GLN A 196 -11.63 -3.12 0.72
CA GLN A 196 -10.42 -3.89 0.47
C GLN A 196 -9.44 -3.67 1.63
N PRO A 197 -8.73 -4.71 2.09
CA PRO A 197 -7.74 -4.56 3.16
C PRO A 197 -6.54 -3.72 2.71
N ARG A 198 -6.23 -3.71 1.40
CA ARG A 198 -5.00 -3.10 0.86
C ARG A 198 -5.30 -1.99 -0.14
N ARG A 199 -4.57 -0.87 0.00
CA ARG A 199 -4.65 0.29 -0.91
C ARG A 199 -4.42 -0.07 -2.38
N LEU A 200 -3.40 -0.88 -2.68
CA LEU A 200 -3.09 -1.27 -4.06
C LEU A 200 -4.16 -2.17 -4.67
N ALA A 201 -4.72 -3.10 -3.88
CA ALA A 201 -5.83 -3.95 -4.32
C ALA A 201 -7.06 -3.10 -4.64
N CYS A 202 -7.41 -2.14 -3.78
CA CYS A 202 -8.48 -1.18 -4.00
C CYS A 202 -8.36 -0.43 -5.34
N ILE A 203 -7.19 0.14 -5.62
CA ILE A 203 -6.94 0.89 -6.87
C ILE A 203 -6.97 -0.05 -8.09
N ALA A 204 -6.31 -1.21 -7.99
CA ALA A 204 -6.22 -2.17 -9.08
C ALA A 204 -7.57 -2.78 -9.44
N LEU A 205 -8.39 -3.14 -8.45
CA LEU A 205 -9.74 -3.68 -8.65
C LEU A 205 -10.66 -2.62 -9.26
N ALA A 206 -10.65 -1.39 -8.75
CA ALA A 206 -11.43 -0.31 -9.37
C ALA A 206 -11.04 -0.11 -10.86
N ALA A 207 -9.74 -0.15 -11.17
CA ALA A 207 -9.25 -0.03 -12.55
C ALA A 207 -9.68 -1.22 -13.41
N ARG A 208 -9.59 -2.44 -12.86
CA ARG A 208 -9.99 -3.67 -13.54
C ARG A 208 -11.48 -3.71 -13.82
N VAL A 209 -12.32 -3.38 -12.85
CA VAL A 209 -13.78 -3.38 -12.99
C VAL A 209 -14.23 -2.26 -13.93
N SER A 210 -13.58 -1.09 -13.89
CA SER A 210 -13.83 -0.03 -14.89
C SER A 210 -13.53 -0.52 -16.32
N TYR A 211 -12.43 -1.24 -16.50
CA TYR A 211 -12.04 -1.82 -17.78
C TYR A 211 -13.01 -2.91 -18.27
N GLU A 212 -13.46 -3.80 -17.38
CA GLU A 212 -14.42 -4.87 -17.71
C GLU A 212 -15.83 -4.36 -18.02
N THR A 213 -16.23 -3.23 -17.43
CA THR A 213 -17.51 -2.57 -17.69
C THR A 213 -17.44 -1.55 -18.84
N LEU A 214 -16.27 -1.41 -19.49
CA LEU A 214 -16.02 -0.47 -20.59
C LEU A 214 -16.27 1.01 -20.22
N ASN A 215 -16.12 1.36 -18.94
CA ASN A 215 -16.26 2.72 -18.45
C ASN A 215 -14.90 3.42 -18.34
N GLU A 216 -14.92 4.75 -18.42
CA GLU A 216 -13.74 5.54 -18.09
C GLU A 216 -13.41 5.39 -16.60
N TYR A 217 -12.14 5.17 -16.28
CA TYR A 217 -11.71 5.01 -14.89
C TYR A 217 -12.02 6.26 -14.05
N GLY A 218 -12.74 6.09 -12.94
CA GLY A 218 -13.16 7.19 -12.07
C GLY A 218 -14.53 7.80 -12.44
N SER A 219 -15.22 7.27 -13.44
CA SER A 219 -16.59 7.67 -13.81
C SER A 219 -17.63 6.89 -13.00
N LEU A 220 -18.21 5.82 -13.54
CA LEU A 220 -19.21 4.97 -12.89
C LEU A 220 -18.63 4.15 -11.74
N ILE A 221 -17.37 3.73 -11.88
CA ILE A 221 -16.60 3.01 -10.87
C ILE A 221 -15.42 3.87 -10.47
N GLY A 222 -15.30 4.09 -9.17
CA GLY A 222 -14.24 4.90 -8.57
C GLY A 222 -13.53 4.17 -7.45
N HIS A 223 -12.50 4.83 -6.92
CA HIS A 223 -11.86 4.40 -5.69
C HIS A 223 -11.63 5.58 -4.76
N GLN A 224 -11.56 5.29 -3.47
CA GLN A 224 -11.19 6.25 -2.45
C GLN A 224 -10.31 5.56 -1.41
N VAL A 225 -9.07 6.02 -1.32
CA VAL A 225 -8.11 5.58 -0.31
C VAL A 225 -7.52 6.82 0.37
N ARG A 226 -6.77 6.62 1.45
CA ARG A 226 -6.21 7.75 2.19
C ARG A 226 -5.31 8.61 1.28
N PHE A 227 -5.63 9.90 1.19
CA PHE A 227 -4.96 10.92 0.37
C PHE A 227 -5.02 10.72 -1.16
N ASP A 228 -5.91 9.86 -1.65
CA ASP A 228 -6.02 9.56 -3.09
C ASP A 228 -7.46 9.16 -3.43
N LYS A 229 -8.10 9.95 -4.31
CA LYS A 229 -9.53 9.86 -4.61
C LYS A 229 -9.73 9.99 -6.12
N ALA A 230 -10.37 9.00 -6.73
CA ALA A 230 -10.91 9.10 -8.08
C ALA A 230 -12.39 8.70 -8.05
N ARG A 231 -13.25 9.70 -7.80
CA ARG A 231 -14.71 9.60 -7.74
C ARG A 231 -15.32 10.88 -8.31
N SER A 232 -16.41 10.74 -9.04
CA SER A 232 -17.25 11.83 -9.57
C SER A 232 -18.69 11.72 -9.04
N SER A 233 -19.56 12.66 -9.40
CA SER A 233 -21.00 12.60 -9.13
C SER A 233 -21.70 11.43 -9.86
N SER A 234 -21.11 10.94 -10.95
CA SER A 234 -21.62 9.77 -11.69
C SER A 234 -21.22 8.44 -11.06
N THR A 235 -20.31 8.42 -10.08
CA THR A 235 -19.84 7.18 -9.47
C THR A 235 -20.96 6.48 -8.71
N ARG A 236 -21.14 5.19 -8.97
CA ARG A 236 -22.13 4.31 -8.32
C ARG A 236 -21.48 3.18 -7.53
N VAL A 237 -20.25 2.78 -7.89
CA VAL A 237 -19.44 1.82 -7.14
C VAL A 237 -18.15 2.49 -6.69
N VAL A 238 -17.87 2.46 -5.39
CA VAL A 238 -16.63 2.98 -4.82
C VAL A 238 -15.88 1.83 -4.15
N PHE A 239 -14.66 1.56 -4.62
CA PHE A 239 -13.73 0.73 -3.87
C PHE A 239 -13.04 1.60 -2.82
N LEU A 240 -12.98 1.15 -1.57
CA LEU A 240 -12.27 1.85 -0.52
C LEU A 240 -11.54 0.93 0.44
N THR A 241 -10.60 1.46 1.20
CA THR A 241 -9.94 0.72 2.28
C THR A 241 -10.83 0.64 3.52
N GLU A 242 -10.79 -0.47 4.26
CA GLU A 242 -11.56 -0.66 5.50
C GLU A 242 -11.34 0.47 6.52
N GLY A 243 -10.09 0.88 6.74
CA GLY A 243 -9.78 2.00 7.62
C GLY A 243 -10.39 3.34 7.18
N LEU A 244 -10.68 3.52 5.88
CA LEU A 244 -11.41 4.70 5.41
C LEU A 244 -12.91 4.57 5.71
N LEU A 245 -13.49 3.37 5.59
CA LEU A 245 -14.88 3.13 5.96
C LEU A 245 -15.09 3.41 7.45
N LEU A 246 -14.18 2.94 8.32
CA LEU A 246 -14.23 3.22 9.77
C LEU A 246 -14.17 4.71 10.07
N ARG A 247 -13.31 5.47 9.39
CA ARG A 247 -13.27 6.93 9.54
C ARG A 247 -14.56 7.60 9.05
N GLN A 248 -15.17 7.08 7.98
CA GLN A 248 -16.48 7.56 7.53
C GLN A 248 -17.57 7.26 8.56
N MET A 249 -17.50 6.11 9.26
CA MET A 249 -18.43 5.78 10.35
C MET A 249 -18.28 6.70 11.56
N GLN A 250 -17.06 7.17 11.88
CA GLN A 250 -16.88 8.15 12.96
C GLN A 250 -17.56 9.49 12.65
N ALA A 251 -17.54 9.92 11.38
CA ALA A 251 -18.18 11.17 10.96
C ALA A 251 -19.69 11.00 10.72
N ASP A 252 -20.10 9.85 10.16
CA ASP A 252 -21.49 9.47 9.90
C ASP A 252 -21.70 8.01 10.35
N PRO A 253 -22.10 7.77 11.61
CA PRO A 253 -22.32 6.44 12.17
C PRO A 253 -23.34 5.59 11.41
N GLN A 254 -24.22 6.22 10.62
CA GLN A 254 -25.25 5.55 9.83
C GLN A 254 -24.80 5.27 8.39
N LEU A 255 -23.66 5.80 7.94
CA LEU A 255 -23.15 5.64 6.57
C LEU A 255 -24.22 5.88 5.49
N LYS A 256 -24.99 6.97 5.60
CA LYS A 256 -26.15 7.28 4.73
C LYS A 256 -25.79 7.34 3.25
N GLN A 257 -24.53 7.63 2.95
CA GLN A 257 -23.99 7.67 1.60
C GLN A 257 -23.91 6.31 0.86
N TYR A 258 -24.21 5.19 1.54
CA TYR A 258 -24.20 3.85 0.94
C TYR A 258 -25.51 3.09 1.19
N ASN A 259 -25.94 2.32 0.18
CA ASN A 259 -27.09 1.42 0.26
C ASN A 259 -26.67 -0.04 0.29
N VAL A 260 -25.53 -0.36 -0.33
CA VAL A 260 -24.95 -1.71 -0.32
C VAL A 260 -23.50 -1.62 0.10
N ILE A 261 -23.14 -2.41 1.11
CA ILE A 261 -21.77 -2.54 1.57
C ILE A 261 -21.30 -3.96 1.28
N VAL A 262 -20.23 -4.06 0.49
CA VAL A 262 -19.55 -5.31 0.17
C VAL A 262 -18.25 -5.33 0.95
N LEU A 263 -18.10 -6.31 1.83
CA LEU A 263 -16.89 -6.54 2.59
C LEU A 263 -16.12 -7.71 1.95
N ASP A 264 -15.01 -7.43 1.27
CA ASP A 264 -14.19 -8.50 0.65
C ASP A 264 -13.41 -9.33 1.68
N GLU A 265 -13.31 -8.82 2.91
CA GLU A 265 -12.80 -9.47 4.12
C GLU A 265 -13.61 -8.95 5.34
N VAL A 266 -13.67 -9.70 6.44
CA VAL A 266 -14.71 -9.54 7.48
C VAL A 266 -14.53 -8.24 8.29
N GLY A 267 -15.64 -7.53 8.56
CA GLY A 267 -15.64 -6.25 9.27
C GLY A 267 -16.85 -5.98 10.18
N LEU A 268 -16.77 -4.83 10.86
CA LEU A 268 -17.50 -4.45 12.07
C LEU A 268 -18.86 -3.77 11.78
N LEU A 269 -19.82 -4.48 11.20
CA LEU A 269 -21.10 -3.87 10.76
C LEU A 269 -22.37 -4.39 11.45
N LYS A 270 -22.26 -5.30 12.42
CA LYS A 270 -23.44 -5.86 13.11
C LYS A 270 -24.31 -4.79 13.78
N CYS A 271 -23.69 -3.79 14.41
CA CYS A 271 -24.43 -2.69 15.04
C CYS A 271 -25.16 -1.82 13.99
N LEU A 272 -24.53 -1.55 12.85
CA LEU A 272 -25.15 -0.78 11.77
C LEU A 272 -26.39 -1.49 11.19
N LEU A 273 -26.30 -2.80 10.96
CA LEU A 273 -27.41 -3.58 10.39
C LEU A 273 -28.67 -3.57 11.28
N ARG A 274 -28.49 -3.49 12.61
CA ARG A 274 -29.60 -3.37 13.56
C ARG A 274 -30.29 -2.01 13.49
N VAL A 275 -29.54 -0.95 13.18
CA VAL A 275 -30.07 0.42 13.10
C VAL A 275 -30.65 0.72 11.72
N ARG A 276 -30.04 0.19 10.65
CA ARG A 276 -30.42 0.42 9.25
C ARG A 276 -30.84 -0.88 8.57
N SER A 277 -32.14 -1.16 8.59
CA SER A 277 -32.74 -2.30 7.88
C SER A 277 -32.71 -2.15 6.36
N ASP A 278 -32.56 -0.93 5.85
CA ASP A 278 -32.50 -0.60 4.42
C ASP A 278 -31.16 -0.93 3.77
N VAL A 279 -30.07 -1.00 4.55
CA VAL A 279 -28.73 -1.32 4.05
C VAL A 279 -28.60 -2.81 3.78
N LYS A 280 -28.06 -3.15 2.61
CA LYS A 280 -27.71 -4.51 2.23
C LYS A 280 -26.22 -4.78 2.48
N LEU A 281 -25.90 -5.95 3.04
CA LEU A 281 -24.52 -6.39 3.29
C LEU A 281 -24.18 -7.63 2.46
N VAL A 282 -23.06 -7.58 1.76
CA VAL A 282 -22.46 -8.76 1.12
C VAL A 282 -21.11 -9.02 1.76
N LEU A 283 -20.99 -10.13 2.49
CA LEU A 283 -19.71 -10.62 3.00
C LEU A 283 -19.10 -11.55 1.96
N MET A 284 -17.91 -11.25 1.48
CA MET A 284 -17.14 -12.19 0.66
C MET A 284 -16.04 -12.81 1.53
N SER A 285 -15.88 -14.13 1.42
CA SER A 285 -14.83 -14.84 2.15
C SER A 285 -14.12 -15.84 1.25
N ALA A 286 -12.80 -15.89 1.38
CA ALA A 286 -11.96 -16.93 0.81
C ALA A 286 -11.82 -18.15 1.73
N THR A 287 -12.30 -18.09 2.98
CA THR A 287 -12.05 -19.11 4.02
C THR A 287 -13.30 -19.91 4.38
N ILE A 288 -13.08 -21.08 5.01
CA ILE A 288 -14.09 -22.10 5.31
C ILE A 288 -14.92 -21.79 6.58
N ASN A 289 -14.53 -20.85 7.44
CA ASN A 289 -15.27 -20.57 8.69
C ASN A 289 -16.55 -19.74 8.49
N LEU A 290 -17.39 -20.18 7.55
CA LEU A 290 -18.65 -19.57 7.17
C LEU A 290 -19.69 -19.64 8.30
N HIS A 291 -19.61 -20.68 9.14
CA HIS A 291 -20.49 -20.87 10.28
C HIS A 291 -20.32 -19.76 11.33
N LEU A 292 -19.08 -19.38 11.62
CA LEU A 292 -18.79 -18.31 12.57
C LEU A 292 -19.34 -16.95 12.08
N PHE A 293 -19.23 -16.64 10.79
CA PHE A 293 -19.81 -15.40 10.24
C PHE A 293 -21.34 -15.44 10.14
N ALA A 294 -21.91 -16.58 9.75
CA ALA A 294 -23.36 -16.76 9.71
C ALA A 294 -23.97 -16.61 11.11
N SER A 295 -23.42 -17.29 12.12
CA SER A 295 -23.85 -17.18 13.52
C SER A 295 -23.65 -15.76 14.07
N PHE A 296 -22.53 -15.10 13.76
CA PHE A 296 -22.29 -13.72 14.15
C PHE A 296 -23.37 -12.77 13.64
N LEU A 297 -23.85 -12.95 12.41
CA LEU A 297 -24.89 -12.11 11.80
C LEU A 297 -26.33 -12.48 12.21
N GLY A 298 -26.54 -13.54 13.00
CA GLY A 298 -27.87 -13.94 13.47
C GLY A 298 -28.31 -15.35 13.06
N GLY A 299 -27.43 -16.15 12.46
CA GLY A 299 -27.66 -17.56 12.11
C GLY A 299 -28.42 -17.77 10.79
N ASP A 300 -29.40 -16.94 10.50
CA ASP A 300 -30.24 -17.02 9.29
C ASP A 300 -29.67 -16.18 8.14
N VAL A 301 -28.44 -16.48 7.71
CA VAL A 301 -27.77 -15.79 6.61
C VAL A 301 -27.51 -16.75 5.46
N PRO A 302 -28.02 -16.47 4.23
CA PRO A 302 -27.79 -17.32 3.08
C PRO A 302 -26.30 -17.36 2.71
N VAL A 303 -25.79 -18.58 2.50
CA VAL A 303 -24.39 -18.84 2.16
C VAL A 303 -24.30 -19.40 0.75
N VAL A 304 -23.81 -18.58 -0.19
CA VAL A 304 -23.57 -18.98 -1.59
C VAL A 304 -22.13 -19.48 -1.71
N ARG A 305 -21.94 -20.76 -2.03
CA ARG A 305 -20.62 -21.39 -2.18
C ARG A 305 -20.21 -21.50 -3.64
N VAL A 306 -19.12 -20.83 -3.99
CA VAL A 306 -18.55 -20.80 -5.33
C VAL A 306 -17.32 -21.71 -5.37
N PRO A 307 -17.34 -22.83 -6.12
CA PRO A 307 -16.19 -23.73 -6.20
C PRO A 307 -14.99 -23.05 -6.87
N GLY A 308 -13.78 -23.33 -6.36
CA GLY A 308 -12.53 -22.87 -6.93
C GLY A 308 -12.17 -23.53 -8.26
N ARG A 309 -11.13 -22.99 -8.92
CA ARG A 309 -10.57 -23.50 -10.20
C ARG A 309 -9.13 -23.96 -9.99
N LEU A 310 -8.92 -24.90 -9.07
CA LEU A 310 -7.59 -25.49 -8.85
C LEU A 310 -7.41 -26.72 -9.75
N HIS A 311 -6.23 -26.83 -10.35
CA HIS A 311 -5.78 -28.06 -10.98
C HIS A 311 -5.48 -29.12 -9.89
N PRO A 312 -5.50 -30.41 -10.23
CA PRO A 312 -5.21 -31.47 -9.27
C PRO A 312 -3.80 -31.31 -8.67
N ILE A 313 -3.69 -31.49 -7.35
CA ILE A 313 -2.45 -31.35 -6.60
C ILE A 313 -2.15 -32.68 -5.92
N GLN A 314 -1.01 -33.29 -6.25
CA GLN A 314 -0.52 -34.47 -5.54
C GLN A 314 0.07 -34.02 -4.20
N LEU A 315 -0.31 -34.69 -3.11
CA LEU A 315 0.17 -34.39 -1.77
C LEU A 315 1.11 -35.50 -1.31
N GLU A 316 2.30 -35.14 -0.82
CA GLU A 316 3.29 -36.07 -0.28
C GLU A 316 3.76 -35.59 1.12
N TYR A 317 3.81 -36.50 2.09
CA TYR A 317 4.29 -36.21 3.46
C TYR A 317 5.69 -36.77 3.68
N TRP A 318 6.64 -35.88 3.93
CA TRP A 318 8.06 -36.17 4.11
C TRP A 318 8.53 -35.64 5.47
N PRO A 319 8.08 -36.22 6.59
CA PRO A 319 8.45 -35.75 7.91
C PRO A 319 9.98 -35.76 8.09
N VAL A 320 10.51 -34.68 8.66
CA VAL A 320 11.93 -34.56 9.03
C VAL A 320 12.22 -35.53 10.17
N ARG A 321 13.33 -36.27 10.10
CA ARG A 321 13.65 -37.32 11.10
C ARG A 321 14.15 -36.68 12.40
N ASP A 322 13.88 -37.31 13.55
CA ASP A 322 14.32 -36.80 14.86
C ASP A 322 15.84 -36.59 14.96
N SER A 323 16.66 -37.42 14.29
CA SER A 323 18.12 -37.24 14.21
C SER A 323 18.54 -35.95 13.48
N GLU A 324 17.71 -35.44 12.57
CA GLU A 324 17.91 -34.18 11.83
C GLU A 324 17.42 -32.95 12.67
N LEU A 325 16.69 -33.18 13.77
CA LEU A 325 16.24 -32.16 14.73
C LEU A 325 17.21 -31.97 15.92
N THR A 326 18.13 -32.91 16.16
CA THR A 326 19.01 -32.96 17.35
C THR A 326 20.26 -32.06 17.32
N GLY A 327 20.38 -31.14 16.37
CA GLY A 327 21.40 -30.09 16.47
C GLY A 327 21.13 -29.22 17.69
N LYS A 328 22.09 -29.04 18.60
CA LYS A 328 22.00 -28.16 19.79
C LYS A 328 21.79 -26.66 19.47
N SER A 329 21.40 -26.33 18.24
CA SER A 329 21.23 -24.98 17.71
C SER A 329 19.78 -24.79 17.26
N GLU A 330 19.17 -23.63 17.56
CA GLU A 330 17.85 -23.21 17.05
C GLU A 330 17.79 -23.06 15.51
N ALA A 331 18.80 -23.52 14.78
CA ALA A 331 18.95 -23.37 13.34
C ALA A 331 18.24 -24.49 12.58
N LEU A 332 17.45 -24.12 11.58
CA LEU A 332 16.79 -25.05 10.65
C LEU A 332 17.83 -25.85 9.85
N ASP A 333 17.70 -27.18 9.81
CA ASP A 333 18.46 -28.02 8.88
C ASP A 333 17.96 -27.81 7.43
N PRO A 334 18.81 -27.38 6.50
CA PRO A 334 18.43 -27.21 5.10
C PRO A 334 18.34 -28.54 4.31
N GLY A 335 18.85 -29.65 4.85
CA GLY A 335 18.92 -30.96 4.18
C GLY A 335 17.60 -31.47 3.59
N PRO A 336 16.46 -31.43 4.32
CA PRO A 336 15.16 -31.84 3.80
C PRO A 336 14.71 -31.06 2.57
N TYR A 337 15.03 -29.78 2.48
CA TYR A 337 14.68 -28.93 1.34
C TYR A 337 15.52 -29.27 0.11
N VAL A 338 16.83 -29.48 0.29
CA VAL A 338 17.72 -29.93 -0.80
C VAL A 338 17.28 -31.30 -1.34
N ARG A 339 16.77 -32.20 -0.48
CA ARG A 339 16.18 -33.47 -0.89
C ARG A 339 14.99 -33.29 -1.83
N VAL A 340 14.15 -32.28 -1.61
CA VAL A 340 13.04 -31.93 -2.50
C VAL A 340 13.55 -31.47 -3.87
N LEU A 341 14.56 -30.60 -3.93
CA LEU A 341 15.16 -30.19 -5.21
C LEU A 341 15.69 -31.41 -5.99
N ARG A 342 16.44 -32.30 -5.31
CA ARG A 342 16.97 -33.52 -5.91
C ARG A 342 15.90 -34.46 -6.45
N HIS A 343 14.79 -34.61 -5.73
CA HIS A 343 13.67 -35.43 -6.20
C HIS A 343 12.97 -34.82 -7.41
N ILE A 344 12.82 -33.49 -7.43
CA ILE A 344 12.24 -32.79 -8.58
C ILE A 344 13.14 -32.95 -9.81
N ASP A 345 14.46 -32.87 -9.65
CA ASP A 345 15.42 -33.06 -10.75
C ASP A 345 15.47 -34.51 -11.27
N SER A 346 15.28 -35.50 -10.40
CA SER A 346 15.31 -36.91 -10.81
C SER A 346 14.02 -37.38 -11.48
N ARG A 347 12.88 -36.77 -11.13
CA ARG A 347 11.55 -37.18 -11.61
C ARG A 347 11.04 -36.37 -12.80
N TYR A 348 11.44 -35.11 -12.93
CA TYR A 348 10.91 -34.20 -13.95
C TYR A 348 12.04 -33.66 -14.85
N PRO A 349 11.92 -33.79 -16.18
CA PRO A 349 12.95 -33.34 -17.11
C PRO A 349 13.05 -31.81 -17.14
N PRO A 350 14.22 -31.23 -17.45
CA PRO A 350 14.47 -29.78 -17.38
C PRO A 350 13.61 -28.96 -18.38
N GLU A 351 13.12 -29.58 -19.45
CA GLU A 351 12.22 -28.97 -20.42
C GLU A 351 10.82 -28.72 -19.83
N GLU A 352 10.44 -29.49 -18.81
CA GLU A 352 9.16 -29.32 -18.13
C GLU A 352 9.24 -28.15 -17.15
N ARG A 353 8.41 -27.13 -17.39
CA ARG A 353 8.36 -25.94 -16.55
C ARG A 353 7.63 -26.23 -15.23
N GLY A 354 8.18 -25.70 -14.15
CA GLY A 354 7.58 -25.75 -12.82
C GLY A 354 8.52 -25.18 -11.77
N ASP A 355 8.15 -24.04 -11.20
CA ASP A 355 8.92 -23.42 -10.13
C ASP A 355 8.61 -24.09 -8.78
N LEU A 356 9.62 -24.11 -7.90
CA LEU A 356 9.50 -24.57 -6.52
C LEU A 356 9.33 -23.37 -5.59
N LEU A 357 8.30 -23.42 -4.75
CA LEU A 357 8.07 -22.48 -3.66
C LEU A 357 8.24 -23.19 -2.31
N ILE A 358 9.17 -22.70 -1.49
CA ILE A 358 9.49 -23.24 -0.18
C ILE A 358 8.98 -22.29 0.90
N PHE A 359 8.17 -22.79 1.84
CA PHE A 359 7.71 -22.05 3.02
C PHE A 359 8.56 -22.37 4.24
N VAL A 360 9.24 -21.35 4.78
CA VAL A 360 10.02 -21.39 6.03
C VAL A 360 9.56 -20.31 7.01
N ALA A 361 10.02 -20.40 8.27
CA ALA A 361 9.48 -19.59 9.35
C ALA A 361 9.98 -18.13 9.36
N GLY A 362 11.25 -17.87 9.00
CA GLY A 362 11.79 -16.51 8.96
C GLY A 362 13.08 -16.31 8.15
N MET A 363 13.67 -15.11 8.23
CA MET A 363 14.81 -14.72 7.39
C MET A 363 16.08 -15.56 7.60
N ARG A 364 16.38 -15.97 8.85
CA ARG A 364 17.53 -16.85 9.13
C ARG A 364 17.40 -18.19 8.39
N ASP A 365 16.19 -18.73 8.37
CA ASP A 365 15.84 -19.98 7.70
C ASP A 365 15.91 -19.82 6.18
N ILE A 366 15.45 -18.68 5.65
CA ILE A 366 15.57 -18.34 4.23
C ILE A 366 17.03 -18.37 3.81
N VAL A 367 17.92 -17.72 4.56
CA VAL A 367 19.36 -17.66 4.24
C VAL A 367 19.96 -19.08 4.26
N ALA A 368 19.73 -19.85 5.33
CA ALA A 368 20.26 -21.20 5.47
C ALA A 368 19.85 -22.13 4.32
N VAL A 369 18.55 -22.15 3.96
CA VAL A 369 18.04 -22.96 2.85
C VAL A 369 18.53 -22.44 1.51
N SER A 370 18.62 -21.13 1.34
CA SER A 370 19.10 -20.52 0.08
C SER A 370 20.57 -20.83 -0.18
N GLU A 371 21.43 -20.77 0.85
CA GLU A 371 22.85 -21.12 0.73
C GLU A 371 23.04 -22.59 0.39
N ALA A 372 22.35 -23.49 1.08
CA ALA A 372 22.41 -24.93 0.78
C ALA A 372 21.86 -25.27 -0.61
N ALA A 373 20.78 -24.61 -1.05
CA ALA A 373 20.23 -24.78 -2.40
C ALA A 373 21.19 -24.30 -3.49
N LYS A 374 21.92 -23.21 -3.25
CA LYS A 374 22.96 -22.71 -4.18
C LYS A 374 24.15 -23.65 -4.27
N VAL A 375 24.58 -24.23 -3.14
CA VAL A 375 25.66 -25.24 -3.12
C VAL A 375 25.25 -26.50 -3.87
N TYR A 376 23.98 -26.90 -3.79
CA TYR A 376 23.48 -28.02 -4.58
C TYR A 376 23.42 -27.70 -6.09
N ASP A 377 23.12 -26.46 -6.46
CA ASP A 377 22.93 -26.03 -7.86
C ASP A 377 24.23 -25.63 -8.60
N GLU A 378 25.36 -26.30 -8.34
CA GLU A 378 26.58 -26.13 -9.15
C GLU A 378 26.34 -26.43 -10.65
N GLY A 379 25.23 -27.11 -10.99
CA GLY A 379 24.80 -27.43 -12.35
C GLY A 379 23.90 -26.41 -13.07
N ARG A 380 23.66 -25.21 -12.50
CA ARG A 380 22.86 -24.09 -13.08
C ARG A 380 21.44 -24.45 -13.55
N ARG A 381 20.71 -25.30 -12.82
CA ARG A 381 19.31 -25.64 -13.12
C ARG A 381 18.31 -24.83 -12.30
N TRP A 382 18.73 -24.27 -11.17
CA TRP A 382 17.88 -23.61 -10.20
C TRP A 382 18.27 -22.17 -9.94
N LEU A 383 17.34 -21.25 -10.21
CA LEU A 383 17.47 -19.87 -9.79
C LEU A 383 16.93 -19.68 -8.37
N VAL A 384 17.83 -19.65 -7.38
CA VAL A 384 17.48 -19.49 -5.96
C VAL A 384 17.16 -18.02 -5.62
N LEU A 385 15.92 -17.73 -5.25
CA LEU A 385 15.40 -16.40 -4.95
C LEU A 385 14.80 -16.32 -3.54
N PRO A 386 15.36 -15.50 -2.63
CA PRO A 386 14.75 -15.27 -1.33
C PRO A 386 13.54 -14.32 -1.45
N LEU A 387 12.50 -14.56 -0.66
CA LEU A 387 11.30 -13.71 -0.61
C LEU A 387 10.84 -13.48 0.83
N HIS A 388 11.13 -12.30 1.37
CA HIS A 388 10.77 -11.88 2.72
C HIS A 388 10.31 -10.42 2.74
N GLY A 389 9.45 -10.06 3.70
CA GLY A 389 8.90 -8.70 3.81
C GLY A 389 9.93 -7.61 4.12
N SER A 390 11.11 -7.97 4.62
CA SER A 390 12.22 -7.03 4.86
C SER A 390 13.14 -6.83 3.65
N LEU A 391 12.93 -7.55 2.54
CA LEU A 391 13.72 -7.37 1.32
C LEU A 391 13.28 -6.09 0.61
N SER A 392 14.19 -5.50 -0.16
CA SER A 392 13.86 -4.32 -0.96
C SER A 392 12.81 -4.65 -2.03
N ALA A 393 12.06 -3.64 -2.47
CA ALA A 393 11.04 -3.82 -3.50
C ALA A 393 11.61 -4.40 -4.81
N GLU A 394 12.85 -4.06 -5.16
CA GLU A 394 13.54 -4.60 -6.35
C GLU A 394 13.85 -6.09 -6.20
N GLU A 395 14.30 -6.52 -5.01
CA GLU A 395 14.56 -7.94 -4.73
C GLU A 395 13.28 -8.76 -4.71
N GLN A 396 12.20 -8.22 -4.13
CA GLN A 396 10.89 -8.86 -4.14
C GLN A 396 10.32 -8.97 -5.57
N ASP A 397 10.54 -7.98 -6.45
CA ASP A 397 9.97 -8.00 -7.80
C ASP A 397 10.58 -9.13 -8.68
N ARG A 398 11.81 -9.57 -8.36
CA ARG A 398 12.51 -10.63 -9.11
C ARG A 398 11.73 -11.93 -9.19
N VAL A 399 10.95 -12.27 -8.17
CA VAL A 399 10.18 -13.54 -8.12
C VAL A 399 9.07 -13.59 -9.17
N PHE A 400 8.58 -12.44 -9.64
CA PHE A 400 7.55 -12.35 -10.67
C PHE A 400 8.10 -12.45 -12.10
N HIS A 401 9.41 -12.30 -12.27
CA HIS A 401 10.04 -12.46 -13.57
C HIS A 401 10.14 -13.93 -13.96
N MET A 402 10.28 -14.17 -15.25
CA MET A 402 10.34 -15.51 -15.81
C MET A 402 11.77 -16.03 -15.77
N ALA A 403 11.94 -17.31 -15.42
CA ALA A 403 13.24 -17.95 -15.53
C ALA A 403 13.68 -18.08 -17.01
N PRO A 404 14.99 -18.07 -17.28
CA PRO A 404 15.53 -18.50 -18.57
C PRO A 404 15.07 -19.90 -18.98
N GLU A 405 15.13 -20.19 -20.28
CA GLU A 405 14.81 -21.54 -20.77
C GLU A 405 15.82 -22.57 -20.23
N GLY A 406 15.31 -23.73 -19.81
CA GLY A 406 16.11 -24.78 -19.18
C GLY A 406 16.35 -24.60 -17.67
N MET A 407 15.89 -23.49 -17.06
CA MET A 407 16.00 -23.24 -15.62
C MET A 407 14.64 -23.16 -14.92
N ARG A 408 14.64 -23.46 -13.62
CA ARG A 408 13.49 -23.33 -12.72
C ARG A 408 13.79 -22.34 -11.60
N LYS A 409 12.78 -21.66 -11.04
CA LYS A 409 12.98 -20.84 -9.84
C LYS A 409 12.84 -21.70 -8.59
N CYS A 410 13.75 -21.54 -7.63
CA CYS A 410 13.63 -22.02 -6.26
C CYS A 410 13.38 -20.81 -5.36
N ILE A 411 12.13 -20.59 -4.98
CA ILE A 411 11.71 -19.40 -4.24
C ILE A 411 11.58 -19.79 -2.76
N VAL A 412 12.43 -19.22 -1.90
CA VAL A 412 12.41 -19.50 -0.46
C VAL A 412 11.73 -18.35 0.26
N SER A 413 10.57 -18.61 0.87
CA SER A 413 9.66 -17.57 1.35
C SER A 413 9.04 -17.85 2.73
N THR A 414 8.50 -16.81 3.33
CA THR A 414 7.62 -16.86 4.52
C THR A 414 6.15 -16.90 4.08
N ASN A 415 5.22 -16.70 5.02
CA ASN A 415 3.79 -16.55 4.75
C ASN A 415 3.43 -15.40 3.78
N ILE A 416 4.37 -14.52 3.40
CA ILE A 416 4.15 -13.51 2.34
C ILE A 416 3.69 -14.12 1.00
N ALA A 417 4.15 -15.33 0.66
CA ALA A 417 3.72 -16.04 -0.55
C ALA A 417 2.37 -16.78 -0.38
N GLU A 418 1.85 -16.89 0.85
CA GLU A 418 0.61 -17.62 1.18
C GLU A 418 -0.64 -16.86 0.79
N THR A 419 -0.65 -15.53 0.95
CA THR A 419 -1.80 -14.65 0.63
C THR A 419 -1.37 -13.34 -0.05
N SER A 420 -0.24 -12.76 0.35
CA SER A 420 0.14 -11.39 -0.05
C SER A 420 0.60 -11.26 -1.49
N VAL A 421 1.18 -12.33 -2.05
CA VAL A 421 1.80 -12.34 -3.38
C VAL A 421 1.29 -13.53 -4.21
N THR A 422 1.03 -13.31 -5.50
CA THR A 422 0.70 -14.38 -6.46
C THR A 422 1.84 -14.55 -7.45
N ILE A 423 2.57 -15.67 -7.32
CA ILE A 423 3.69 -16.00 -8.20
C ILE A 423 3.18 -16.99 -9.24
N ASP A 424 3.22 -16.60 -10.50
CA ASP A 424 2.87 -17.47 -11.62
C ASP A 424 4.02 -18.46 -11.90
N GLY A 425 3.67 -19.68 -12.32
CA GLY A 425 4.65 -20.72 -12.69
C GLY A 425 5.00 -21.71 -11.58
N VAL A 426 4.53 -21.46 -10.35
CA VAL A 426 4.72 -22.39 -9.22
C VAL A 426 3.94 -23.68 -9.46
N ARG A 427 4.67 -24.79 -9.46
CA ARG A 427 4.13 -26.14 -9.62
C ARG A 427 4.45 -27.03 -8.43
N PHE A 428 5.57 -26.75 -7.76
CA PHE A 428 6.03 -27.51 -6.60
C PHE A 428 5.97 -26.62 -5.37
N VAL A 429 5.46 -27.14 -4.27
CA VAL A 429 5.44 -26.45 -2.97
C VAL A 429 6.12 -27.36 -1.95
N ALA A 430 7.07 -26.82 -1.18
CA ALA A 430 7.60 -27.47 0.02
C ALA A 430 7.18 -26.67 1.25
N ASP A 431 6.48 -27.30 2.19
CA ASP A 431 5.93 -26.65 3.37
C ASP A 431 6.58 -27.19 4.65
N SER A 432 7.30 -26.31 5.35
CA SER A 432 7.89 -26.61 6.66
C SER A 432 6.86 -26.81 7.77
N GLY A 433 5.63 -26.32 7.59
CA GLY A 433 4.60 -26.34 8.63
C GLY A 433 4.82 -25.30 9.74
N ARG A 434 5.85 -24.44 9.63
CA ARG A 434 6.18 -23.44 10.65
C ARG A 434 5.92 -22.02 10.16
N VAL A 435 5.66 -21.12 11.11
CA VAL A 435 5.50 -19.68 10.88
C VAL A 435 6.02 -18.93 12.11
N LYS A 436 6.65 -17.76 11.91
CA LYS A 436 6.93 -16.82 13.00
C LYS A 436 5.86 -15.74 13.01
N GLU A 437 5.21 -15.59 14.15
CA GLU A 437 4.16 -14.59 14.34
C GLU A 437 4.48 -13.72 15.55
N LEU A 438 4.09 -12.46 15.46
CA LEU A 438 4.07 -11.57 16.62
C LEU A 438 2.87 -11.92 17.48
N SER A 439 3.12 -12.02 18.77
CA SER A 439 2.12 -12.18 19.83
C SER A 439 2.25 -11.02 20.81
N TRP A 440 1.12 -10.54 21.32
CA TRP A 440 1.09 -9.47 22.31
C TRP A 440 0.86 -10.06 23.71
N ASP A 441 1.80 -9.78 24.60
CA ASP A 441 1.64 -10.04 26.03
C ASP A 441 1.22 -8.75 26.72
N ALA A 442 -0.05 -8.71 27.13
CA ALA A 442 -0.67 -7.49 27.62
C ALA A 442 -0.25 -7.15 29.06
N SER A 443 -0.02 -8.20 29.89
CA SER A 443 0.46 -8.07 31.27
C SER A 443 1.80 -7.35 31.35
N SER A 444 2.63 -7.58 30.33
CA SER A 444 4.01 -7.12 30.28
C SER A 444 4.29 -6.08 29.18
N ARG A 445 3.23 -5.68 28.46
CA ARG A 445 3.22 -4.70 27.36
C ARG A 445 4.34 -4.95 26.34
N MET A 446 4.50 -6.21 25.96
CA MET A 446 5.64 -6.68 25.15
C MET A 446 5.14 -7.45 23.93
N GLN A 447 5.74 -7.16 22.78
CA GLN A 447 5.58 -7.98 21.59
C GLN A 447 6.60 -9.11 21.61
N ARG A 448 6.15 -10.35 21.41
CA ARG A 448 7.02 -11.54 21.32
C ARG A 448 6.93 -12.13 19.93
N LEU A 449 8.07 -12.28 19.25
CA LEU A 449 8.18 -12.96 17.97
C LEU A 449 8.47 -14.44 18.23
N GLN A 450 7.43 -15.27 18.14
CA GLN A 450 7.53 -16.70 18.45
C GLN A 450 7.22 -17.54 17.23
N GLN A 451 7.78 -18.75 17.21
CA GLN A 451 7.54 -19.72 16.15
C GLN A 451 6.42 -20.67 16.54
N PHE A 452 5.42 -20.78 15.67
CA PHE A 452 4.26 -21.64 15.83
C PHE A 452 4.16 -22.64 14.68
N TRP A 453 3.37 -23.69 14.90
CA TRP A 453 2.82 -24.49 13.81
C TRP A 453 1.77 -23.69 13.06
N ILE A 454 1.67 -23.91 11.76
CA ILE A 454 0.61 -23.32 10.96
C ILE A 454 -0.74 -23.96 11.27
N SER A 455 -1.81 -23.30 10.86
CA SER A 455 -3.15 -23.90 10.87
C SER A 455 -3.35 -24.87 9.71
N LYS A 456 -4.34 -25.77 9.84
CA LYS A 456 -4.80 -26.63 8.74
C LYS A 456 -5.26 -25.80 7.54
N ALA A 457 -5.96 -24.68 7.79
CA ALA A 457 -6.36 -23.74 6.75
C ALA A 457 -5.15 -23.15 6.01
N SER A 458 -4.10 -22.73 6.72
CA SER A 458 -2.85 -22.25 6.10
C SER A 458 -2.14 -23.35 5.30
N ALA A 459 -2.08 -24.57 5.83
CA ALA A 459 -1.51 -25.72 5.12
C ALA A 459 -2.25 -26.02 3.80
N GLU A 460 -3.56 -25.81 3.77
CA GLU A 460 -4.38 -25.95 2.56
C GLU A 460 -4.15 -24.81 1.56
N GLN A 461 -4.03 -23.57 2.05
CA GLN A 461 -3.70 -22.42 1.19
C GLN A 461 -2.31 -22.53 0.55
N ARG A 462 -1.31 -22.99 1.32
CA ARG A 462 0.04 -23.27 0.83
C ARG A 462 0.03 -24.36 -0.24
N LYS A 463 -0.68 -25.47 0.01
CA LYS A 463 -0.91 -26.53 -0.99
C LYS A 463 -1.51 -25.95 -2.28
N GLY A 464 -2.55 -25.13 -2.16
CA GLY A 464 -3.23 -24.49 -3.29
C GLY A 464 -2.34 -23.64 -4.20
N ARG A 465 -1.15 -23.22 -3.75
CA ARG A 465 -0.19 -22.48 -4.60
C ARG A 465 0.39 -23.32 -5.73
N ALA A 466 0.45 -24.64 -5.59
CA ALA A 466 0.92 -25.56 -6.63
C ALA A 466 -0.11 -25.78 -7.77
N GLY A 467 -1.40 -25.55 -7.51
CA GLY A 467 -2.49 -25.91 -8.43
C GLY A 467 -3.05 -24.77 -9.28
N ARG A 468 -2.38 -23.61 -9.35
CA ARG A 468 -2.92 -22.41 -10.00
C ARG A 468 -2.77 -22.38 -11.52
N THR A 469 -1.60 -22.78 -12.02
CA THR A 469 -1.28 -22.72 -13.46
C THR A 469 -1.40 -24.08 -14.15
N GLY A 470 -1.36 -25.17 -13.39
CA GLY A 470 -1.44 -26.54 -13.90
C GLY A 470 -1.36 -27.56 -12.76
N PRO A 471 -1.35 -28.87 -13.07
CA PRO A 471 -1.18 -29.92 -12.07
C PRO A 471 0.14 -29.77 -11.31
N GLY A 472 0.10 -29.89 -10.00
CA GLY A 472 1.26 -29.63 -9.13
C GLY A 472 1.46 -30.66 -8.03
N VAL A 473 2.55 -30.51 -7.27
CA VAL A 473 2.89 -31.37 -6.12
C VAL A 473 3.17 -30.50 -4.90
N ALA A 474 2.64 -30.90 -3.75
CA ALA A 474 2.91 -30.29 -2.47
C ALA A 474 3.58 -31.30 -1.53
N PHE A 475 4.79 -30.98 -1.08
CA PHE A 475 5.59 -31.73 -0.12
C PHE A 475 5.41 -31.10 1.26
N ARG A 476 4.81 -31.83 2.20
CA ARG A 476 4.68 -31.42 3.61
C ARG A 476 5.82 -32.03 4.41
N LEU A 477 6.67 -31.20 5.02
CA LEU A 477 7.85 -31.64 5.78
C LEU A 477 7.52 -31.99 7.24
N TYR A 478 6.29 -32.40 7.50
CA TYR A 478 5.73 -32.79 8.79
C TYR A 478 4.80 -33.98 8.59
N SER A 479 4.48 -34.71 9.64
CA SER A 479 3.64 -35.91 9.53
C SER A 479 2.15 -35.57 9.42
N GLU A 480 1.35 -36.54 8.98
CA GLU A 480 -0.12 -36.42 9.02
C GLU A 480 -0.65 -36.27 10.45
N GLN A 481 0.04 -36.89 11.42
CA GLN A 481 -0.30 -36.78 12.84
C GLN A 481 -0.06 -35.36 13.36
N ASP A 482 1.06 -34.73 12.97
CA ASP A 482 1.33 -33.33 13.30
C ASP A 482 0.25 -32.42 12.74
N LEU A 483 -0.13 -32.63 11.47
CA LEU A 483 -1.22 -31.86 10.83
C LEU A 483 -2.54 -32.05 11.56
N ALA A 484 -2.85 -33.27 12.02
CA ALA A 484 -4.07 -33.54 12.78
C ALA A 484 -4.11 -32.77 14.10
N ALA A 485 -2.96 -32.62 14.77
CA ALA A 485 -2.78 -31.86 16.01
C ALA A 485 -2.76 -30.34 15.81
N MET A 486 -2.54 -29.83 14.58
CA MET A 486 -2.60 -28.41 14.28
C MET A 486 -4.02 -27.85 14.45
N GLN A 487 -4.10 -26.56 14.81
CA GLN A 487 -5.38 -25.83 14.88
C GLN A 487 -6.03 -25.72 13.50
N GLU A 488 -7.36 -25.72 13.47
CA GLU A 488 -8.14 -25.61 12.23
C GLU A 488 -7.85 -24.28 11.49
N TYR A 489 -7.80 -23.18 12.25
CA TYR A 489 -7.60 -21.81 11.76
C TYR A 489 -6.49 -21.12 12.56
N SER A 490 -5.86 -20.10 11.96
CA SER A 490 -4.91 -19.25 12.67
C SER A 490 -5.64 -18.35 13.67
N THR A 491 -4.99 -18.09 14.80
CA THR A 491 -5.48 -17.12 15.79
C THR A 491 -5.68 -15.74 15.15
N PRO A 492 -6.88 -15.14 15.24
CA PRO A 492 -7.14 -13.84 14.65
C PRO A 492 -6.19 -12.74 15.15
N GLU A 493 -5.95 -11.76 14.29
CA GLU A 493 -5.06 -10.63 14.61
C GLU A 493 -5.54 -9.85 15.85
N LEU A 494 -6.86 -9.69 16.02
CA LEU A 494 -7.48 -9.05 17.19
C LEU A 494 -6.99 -9.64 18.53
N LEU A 495 -6.69 -10.95 18.57
CA LEU A 495 -6.23 -11.63 19.78
C LEU A 495 -4.71 -11.58 19.98
N ARG A 496 -3.97 -10.95 19.07
CA ARG A 496 -2.50 -10.95 19.04
C ARG A 496 -1.88 -9.55 18.98
N VAL A 497 -2.67 -8.49 18.86
CA VAL A 497 -2.22 -7.09 18.77
C VAL A 497 -2.66 -6.28 19.98
N PRO A 498 -1.97 -5.17 20.31
CA PRO A 498 -2.45 -4.23 21.32
C PRO A 498 -3.80 -3.62 20.92
N LEU A 499 -4.73 -3.55 21.87
CA LEU A 499 -6.11 -3.12 21.61
C LEU A 499 -6.33 -1.62 21.79
N ASP A 500 -5.34 -0.89 22.30
CA ASP A 500 -5.47 0.51 22.74
C ASP A 500 -6.11 1.40 21.65
N SER A 501 -5.59 1.33 20.41
CA SER A 501 -6.13 2.13 19.30
C SER A 501 -7.55 1.72 18.89
N LEU A 502 -7.87 0.43 18.96
CA LEU A 502 -9.21 -0.08 18.64
C LEU A 502 -10.22 0.36 19.71
N LEU A 503 -9.90 0.20 21.00
CA LEU A 503 -10.80 0.60 22.08
C LEU A 503 -11.04 2.10 22.07
N LEU A 504 -10.01 2.92 21.82
CA LEU A 504 -10.17 4.37 21.68
C LEU A 504 -11.14 4.74 20.54
N GLN A 505 -11.03 4.05 19.39
CA GLN A 505 -11.96 4.24 18.28
C GLN A 505 -13.40 3.82 18.61
N LEU A 506 -13.57 2.71 19.33
CA LEU A 506 -14.89 2.22 19.77
C LEU A 506 -15.55 3.23 20.72
N ILE A 507 -14.81 3.72 21.71
CA ILE A 507 -15.31 4.74 22.65
C ILE A 507 -15.65 6.04 21.88
N ALA A 508 -14.82 6.44 20.91
CA ALA A 508 -15.07 7.61 20.07
C ALA A 508 -16.28 7.50 19.14
N MET A 509 -16.69 6.27 18.79
CA MET A 509 -17.95 6.02 18.08
C MET A 509 -19.17 6.03 19.00
N GLY A 510 -19.00 6.37 20.28
CA GLY A 510 -20.09 6.50 21.26
C GLY A 510 -20.49 5.20 21.95
N LEU A 511 -19.60 4.20 21.98
CA LEU A 511 -19.83 2.99 22.78
C LEU A 511 -19.52 3.27 24.26
N PRO A 512 -20.52 3.22 25.17
CA PRO A 512 -20.30 3.55 26.58
C PRO A 512 -19.55 2.45 27.35
N ASP A 513 -19.69 1.19 26.92
CA ASP A 513 -18.99 0.06 27.53
C ASP A 513 -18.46 -0.87 26.44
N VAL A 514 -17.13 -0.90 26.30
CA VAL A 514 -16.45 -1.66 25.25
C VAL A 514 -16.53 -3.17 25.52
N ARG A 515 -16.77 -3.57 26.77
CA ARG A 515 -16.85 -4.98 27.19
C ARG A 515 -18.11 -5.67 26.64
N ARG A 516 -19.14 -4.90 26.33
CA ARG A 516 -20.41 -5.38 25.74
C ARG A 516 -20.40 -5.39 24.22
N PHE A 517 -19.31 -4.95 23.60
CA PHE A 517 -19.21 -4.88 22.16
C PHE A 517 -19.28 -6.30 21.56
N PRO A 518 -20.16 -6.54 20.55
CA PRO A 518 -20.29 -7.86 19.95
C PRO A 518 -19.13 -8.11 18.98
N PHE A 519 -17.99 -8.57 19.49
CA PHE A 519 -16.90 -9.06 18.66
C PHE A 519 -17.29 -10.38 17.99
N VAL A 520 -16.71 -10.64 16.81
CA VAL A 520 -16.83 -11.94 16.15
C VAL A 520 -16.20 -13.03 17.00
N GLU A 521 -14.97 -12.78 17.45
CA GLU A 521 -14.28 -13.53 18.49
C GLU A 521 -13.84 -12.52 19.54
N SER A 522 -14.32 -12.68 20.77
CA SER A 522 -14.09 -11.69 21.83
C SER A 522 -12.69 -11.86 22.44
N PRO A 523 -11.91 -10.78 22.60
CA PRO A 523 -10.68 -10.84 23.37
C PRO A 523 -10.96 -11.08 24.85
N ASP A 524 -9.97 -11.62 25.56
CA ASP A 524 -10.05 -11.83 27.00
C ASP A 524 -10.34 -10.51 27.73
N THR A 525 -11.21 -10.56 28.75
CA THR A 525 -11.60 -9.37 29.52
C THR A 525 -10.40 -8.70 30.17
N SER A 526 -9.42 -9.47 30.66
CA SER A 526 -8.17 -8.93 31.23
C SER A 526 -7.41 -8.06 30.25
N ARG A 527 -7.37 -8.43 28.96
CA ARG A 527 -6.70 -7.63 27.91
C ARG A 527 -7.43 -6.33 27.62
N LEU A 528 -8.77 -6.35 27.66
CA LEU A 528 -9.58 -5.15 27.53
C LEU A 528 -9.30 -4.17 28.68
N GLU A 529 -9.28 -4.65 29.93
CA GLU A 529 -8.98 -3.85 31.12
C GLU A 529 -7.56 -3.25 31.10
N GLU A 530 -6.58 -4.04 30.69
CA GLU A 530 -5.18 -3.60 30.58
C GLU A 530 -5.02 -2.50 29.53
N SER A 531 -5.71 -2.62 28.38
CA SER A 531 -5.75 -1.60 27.34
C SER A 531 -6.51 -0.34 27.78
N LEU A 532 -7.62 -0.45 28.54
CA LEU A 532 -8.32 0.70 29.12
C LEU A 532 -7.44 1.42 30.15
N THR A 533 -6.73 0.67 30.98
CA THR A 533 -5.73 1.21 31.93
C THR A 533 -4.59 1.90 31.19
N SER A 534 -4.15 1.35 30.04
CA SER A 534 -3.16 1.96 29.15
C SER A 534 -3.65 3.31 28.62
N LEU A 535 -4.86 3.35 28.06
CA LEU A 535 -5.47 4.59 27.56
C LEU A 535 -5.61 5.66 28.65
N ALA A 536 -6.01 5.27 29.85
CA ALA A 536 -6.09 6.17 31.00
C ALA A 536 -4.70 6.70 31.40
N SER A 537 -3.68 5.84 31.40
CA SER A 537 -2.30 6.24 31.70
C SER A 537 -1.71 7.21 30.67
N HIS A 538 -2.11 7.10 29.41
CA HIS A 538 -1.73 8.04 28.36
C HIS A 538 -2.54 9.35 28.39
N GLY A 539 -3.63 9.40 29.18
CA GLY A 539 -4.53 10.54 29.30
C GLY A 539 -5.57 10.64 28.18
N ALA A 540 -5.82 9.55 27.44
CA ALA A 540 -6.80 9.51 26.35
C ALA A 540 -8.24 9.32 26.87
N VAL A 541 -8.40 8.59 27.97
CA VAL A 541 -9.70 8.41 28.65
C VAL A 541 -9.57 8.77 30.12
N ASN A 542 -10.69 9.16 30.73
CA ASN A 542 -10.76 9.39 32.16
C ASN A 542 -10.73 8.06 32.92
N ALA A 543 -9.92 7.99 33.98
CA ALA A 543 -9.72 6.76 34.74
C ALA A 543 -10.93 6.33 35.60
N ALA A 544 -11.89 7.23 35.86
CA ALA A 544 -13.02 6.97 36.75
C ALA A 544 -14.28 6.49 36.01
N ASP A 545 -14.55 7.06 34.84
CA ASP A 545 -15.78 6.90 34.07
C ASP A 545 -15.52 6.44 32.62
N GLU A 546 -14.26 6.23 32.23
CA GLU A 546 -13.84 5.75 30.90
C GLU A 546 -14.29 6.64 29.73
N THR A 547 -14.70 7.87 30.03
CA THR A 547 -15.11 8.85 29.02
C THR A 547 -13.89 9.45 28.32
N LEU A 548 -14.08 9.87 27.07
CA LEU A 548 -13.03 10.50 26.27
C LEU A 548 -12.59 11.82 26.87
N THR A 549 -11.26 12.00 26.98
CA THR A 549 -10.70 13.32 27.25
C THR A 549 -10.61 14.13 25.95
N PRO A 550 -10.45 15.46 25.98
CA PRO A 550 -10.21 16.25 24.77
C PRO A 550 -8.95 15.80 24.01
N LEU A 551 -7.93 15.32 24.73
CA LEU A 551 -6.76 14.69 24.11
C LEU A 551 -7.17 13.38 23.41
N GLY A 552 -7.94 12.52 24.06
CA GLY A 552 -8.47 11.29 23.48
C GLY A 552 -9.31 11.51 22.23
N ALA A 553 -10.16 12.53 22.22
CA ALA A 553 -10.98 12.90 21.07
C ALA A 553 -10.11 13.27 19.85
N LEU A 554 -9.04 14.05 20.05
CA LEU A 554 -8.07 14.33 18.99
C LEU A 554 -7.30 13.08 18.55
N LEU A 555 -6.84 12.25 19.50
CA LEU A 555 -6.14 11.02 19.19
C LEU A 555 -7.01 10.05 18.38
N ALA A 556 -8.31 9.96 18.68
CA ALA A 556 -9.25 9.12 17.93
C ALA A 556 -9.44 9.57 16.47
N ARG A 557 -9.25 10.87 16.18
CA ARG A 557 -9.28 11.43 14.81
C ARG A 557 -7.96 11.19 14.04
N LEU A 558 -6.88 10.83 14.74
CA LEU A 558 -5.58 10.58 14.16
C LEU A 558 -5.38 9.06 13.94
N PRO A 559 -5.35 8.58 12.68
CA PRO A 559 -5.07 7.17 12.36
C PRO A 559 -3.57 6.85 12.48
N VAL A 560 -3.06 6.94 13.71
CA VAL A 560 -1.69 6.64 14.13
C VAL A 560 -1.74 5.98 15.51
N ASP A 561 -0.66 5.33 15.90
CA ASP A 561 -0.52 4.82 17.27
C ASP A 561 -0.66 5.96 18.29
N ILE A 562 -1.28 5.67 19.44
CA ILE A 562 -1.56 6.65 20.51
C ILE A 562 -0.31 7.37 20.97
N VAL A 563 0.83 6.69 21.06
CA VAL A 563 2.12 7.27 21.48
C VAL A 563 2.58 8.32 20.47
N LEU A 564 2.50 8.01 19.18
CA LEU A 564 2.87 8.92 18.10
C LEU A 564 1.86 10.05 17.95
N GLY A 565 0.57 9.77 18.08
CA GLY A 565 -0.49 10.78 18.07
C GLY A 565 -0.29 11.80 19.19
N LYS A 566 0.00 11.33 20.41
CA LYS A 566 0.23 12.19 21.58
C LYS A 566 1.47 13.05 21.39
N MET A 567 2.53 12.48 20.81
CA MET A 567 3.74 13.22 20.44
C MET A 567 3.42 14.35 19.45
N LEU A 568 2.66 14.07 18.39
CA LEU A 568 2.30 15.05 17.37
C LEU A 568 1.39 16.18 17.91
N VAL A 569 0.36 15.83 18.69
CA VAL A 569 -0.55 16.81 19.32
C VAL A 569 0.22 17.69 20.31
N THR A 570 1.10 17.10 21.11
CA THR A 570 1.95 17.86 22.05
C THR A 570 2.94 18.75 21.33
N ALA A 571 3.52 18.29 20.22
CA ALA A 571 4.42 19.08 19.40
C ALA A 571 3.73 20.33 18.81
N ALA A 572 2.51 20.16 18.29
CA ALA A 572 1.69 21.25 17.79
C ALA A 572 1.40 22.27 18.90
N ALA A 573 1.04 21.80 20.10
CA ALA A 573 0.76 22.67 21.23
C ALA A 573 1.97 23.47 21.75
N ILE A 574 3.19 22.95 21.58
CA ILE A 574 4.44 23.59 22.01
C ILE A 574 5.06 24.46 20.90
N GLY A 575 4.62 24.32 19.65
CA GLY A 575 5.16 25.06 18.50
C GLY A 575 6.42 24.43 17.90
N VAL A 576 6.63 23.13 18.07
CA VAL A 576 7.78 22.37 17.50
C VAL A 576 7.31 21.23 16.60
N ALA A 577 6.14 21.40 15.97
CA ALA A 577 5.49 20.39 15.14
C ALA A 577 6.38 19.93 13.98
N ASP A 578 7.13 20.83 13.34
CA ASP A 578 7.93 20.49 12.17
C ASP A 578 8.99 19.40 12.49
N ALA A 579 9.85 19.63 13.48
CA ALA A 579 10.85 18.65 13.90
C ALA A 579 10.19 17.32 14.31
N ALA A 580 9.15 17.39 15.15
CA ALA A 580 8.42 16.23 15.66
C ALA A 580 7.76 15.39 14.55
N LEU A 581 7.25 16.01 13.49
CA LEU A 581 6.65 15.30 12.35
C LEU A 581 7.63 14.34 11.69
N THR A 582 8.89 14.74 11.54
CA THR A 582 9.92 13.89 10.93
C THR A 582 10.34 12.77 11.87
N MET A 583 10.56 13.05 13.15
CA MET A 583 10.90 11.98 14.10
C MET A 583 9.74 11.00 14.26
N ALA A 584 8.50 11.47 14.39
CA ALA A 584 7.33 10.59 14.44
C ALA A 584 7.22 9.73 13.18
N ALA A 585 7.50 10.29 11.99
CA ALA A 585 7.52 9.52 10.74
C ALA A 585 8.66 8.49 10.71
N LEU A 586 9.85 8.83 11.19
CA LEU A 586 10.99 7.91 11.26
C LEU A 586 10.79 6.79 12.29
N LEU A 587 10.10 7.06 13.40
CA LEU A 587 9.73 6.07 14.41
C LEU A 587 8.58 5.15 13.96
N ALA A 588 7.73 5.62 13.04
CA ALA A 588 6.62 4.85 12.49
C ALA A 588 7.02 3.89 11.36
N VAL A 589 8.10 4.18 10.64
CA VAL A 589 8.63 3.31 9.57
C VAL A 589 9.64 2.33 10.17
N GLN A 590 9.76 1.15 9.56
CA GLN A 590 10.88 0.26 9.86
C GLN A 590 12.21 1.01 9.72
N SER A 591 13.15 0.76 10.63
CA SER A 591 14.44 1.45 10.63
C SER A 591 15.09 1.40 9.25
N PRO A 592 15.53 2.55 8.69
CA PRO A 592 16.20 2.59 7.38
C PRO A 592 17.59 1.93 7.40
N LEU A 593 18.06 1.51 8.57
CA LEU A 593 19.39 0.96 8.81
C LEU A 593 19.36 -0.56 8.63
N THR A 594 20.11 -1.09 7.67
CA THR A 594 20.11 -2.53 7.35
C THR A 594 21.21 -3.30 8.08
N ASN A 595 21.05 -4.62 8.19
CA ASN A 595 22.06 -5.55 8.73
C ASN A 595 23.41 -5.47 8.00
N ARG A 596 23.44 -4.97 6.76
CA ARG A 596 24.67 -4.76 5.99
C ARG A 596 25.57 -3.67 6.59
N ARG A 597 25.06 -2.76 7.45
CA ARG A 597 25.88 -1.72 8.11
C ARG A 597 27.07 -2.30 8.87
N ILE A 598 26.85 -3.37 9.62
CA ILE A 598 27.90 -4.00 10.44
C ILE A 598 29.02 -4.58 9.55
N ARG A 599 28.71 -4.93 8.30
CA ARG A 599 29.67 -5.55 7.35
C ARG A 599 30.32 -4.54 6.39
N ILE A 600 29.63 -3.45 6.04
CA ILE A 600 29.99 -2.57 4.89
C ILE A 600 30.49 -1.18 5.33
N ALA A 601 30.28 -0.74 6.58
CA ALA A 601 30.52 0.65 6.98
C ALA A 601 32.01 1.08 6.91
N LYS A 602 32.48 1.48 5.71
CA LYS A 602 33.75 2.18 5.48
C LYS A 602 33.71 3.65 5.93
N ARG A 603 32.53 4.21 6.24
CA ARG A 603 32.35 5.59 6.72
C ARG A 603 31.29 5.66 7.84
N PRO A 604 31.53 6.42 8.92
CA PRO A 604 30.55 6.60 9.98
C PRO A 604 29.35 7.39 9.46
N THR A 605 28.16 6.99 9.91
CA THR A 605 26.93 7.77 9.79
C THR A 605 26.95 8.95 10.76
N PRO A 606 26.16 10.01 10.52
CA PRO A 606 26.05 11.10 11.47
C PRO A 606 25.33 10.61 12.73
N GLU A 607 26.09 10.30 13.77
CA GLU A 607 25.57 9.90 15.09
C GLU A 607 25.18 11.12 15.92
N SER A 608 24.33 10.90 16.92
CA SER A 608 23.93 11.93 17.87
C SER A 608 23.94 11.38 19.28
N ASP A 609 24.59 12.12 20.18
CA ASP A 609 24.63 11.82 21.62
C ASP A 609 23.24 11.93 22.29
N GLU A 610 22.27 12.57 21.61
CA GLU A 610 20.92 12.80 22.12
C GLU A 610 19.98 11.59 21.99
N GLY A 611 20.35 10.57 21.20
CA GLY A 611 19.56 9.34 21.06
C GLY A 611 19.48 8.78 19.64
N GLY A 612 18.93 7.55 19.54
CA GLY A 612 18.70 6.89 18.25
C GLY A 612 17.73 7.66 17.34
N ALA A 613 16.69 8.28 17.92
CA ALA A 613 15.74 9.11 17.16
C ALA A 613 16.41 10.34 16.51
N PHE A 614 17.33 11.00 17.21
CA PHE A 614 18.09 12.13 16.67
C PHE A 614 19.14 11.68 15.65
N THR A 615 19.71 10.49 15.82
CA THR A 615 20.58 9.88 14.80
C THR A 615 19.83 9.61 13.50
N LEU A 616 18.58 9.13 13.57
CA LEU A 616 17.72 8.96 12.39
C LEU A 616 17.34 10.30 11.75
N LEU A 617 17.14 11.35 12.55
CA LEU A 617 16.89 12.70 12.04
C LEU A 617 18.10 13.23 11.28
N ASN A 618 19.30 13.16 11.86
CA ASN A 618 20.54 13.56 11.20
C ASN A 618 20.79 12.79 9.90
N LEU A 619 20.42 11.50 9.88
CA LEU A 619 20.50 10.66 8.68
C LEU A 619 19.57 11.17 7.58
N TYR A 620 18.33 11.50 7.94
CA TYR A 620 17.33 12.02 7.03
C TYR A 620 17.75 13.37 6.44
N ASP A 621 18.27 14.28 7.28
CA ASP A 621 18.76 15.59 6.84
C ASP A 621 20.00 15.45 5.92
N ALA A 622 20.91 14.53 6.23
CA ALA A 622 22.05 14.25 5.36
C ALA A 622 21.63 13.68 3.99
N TRP A 623 20.60 12.84 3.96
CA TRP A 623 20.05 12.33 2.70
C TRP A 623 19.38 13.44 1.87
N LEU A 624 18.64 14.35 2.51
CA LEU A 624 18.07 15.53 1.85
C LEU A 624 19.14 16.44 1.25
N ALA A 625 20.25 16.67 1.96
CA ALA A 625 21.37 17.47 1.46
C ALA A 625 22.02 16.87 0.20
N GLU A 626 22.13 15.54 0.12
CA GLU A 626 22.62 14.86 -1.09
C GLU A 626 21.65 15.02 -2.27
N LYS A 627 20.34 14.94 -2.01
CA LYS A 627 19.29 15.15 -3.02
C LYS A 627 19.28 16.56 -3.59
N LEU A 628 19.48 17.56 -2.72
CA LEU A 628 19.60 18.96 -3.12
C LEU A 628 20.84 19.23 -3.97
N ALA A 629 21.98 18.64 -3.57
CA ALA A 629 23.22 18.79 -4.31
C ALA A 629 23.22 18.08 -5.68
N GLY A 630 22.11 17.43 -6.07
CA GLY A 630 21.99 16.70 -7.33
C GLY A 630 22.89 15.47 -7.42
N ARG A 631 23.42 14.99 -6.28
CA ARG A 631 24.31 13.82 -6.22
C ARG A 631 23.51 12.52 -6.18
N ASP A 632 24.16 11.43 -6.58
CA ASP A 632 23.56 10.09 -6.54
C ASP A 632 23.36 9.61 -5.08
N SER A 633 22.17 9.92 -4.56
CA SER A 633 21.74 9.53 -3.21
C SER A 633 21.61 8.02 -3.05
N ARG A 634 21.34 7.27 -4.14
CA ARG A 634 21.26 5.80 -4.10
C ARG A 634 22.61 5.21 -3.76
N ARG A 635 23.67 5.65 -4.47
CA ARG A 635 25.05 5.24 -4.17
C ARG A 635 25.52 5.75 -2.80
N TRP A 636 24.99 6.87 -2.32
CA TRP A 636 25.25 7.36 -0.95
C TRP A 636 24.62 6.45 0.11
N CYS A 637 23.39 6.00 -0.10
CA CYS A 637 22.65 5.09 0.78
C CYS A 637 23.28 3.69 0.80
N GLN A 638 23.60 3.13 -0.37
CA GLN A 638 24.22 1.80 -0.50
C GLN A 638 25.55 1.71 0.26
N ARG A 639 26.44 2.70 0.10
CA ARG A 639 27.73 2.75 0.80
C ARG A 639 27.61 2.79 2.33
N ARG A 640 26.45 3.15 2.86
CA ARG A 640 26.17 3.26 4.30
C ARG A 640 25.20 2.19 4.80
N GLY A 641 24.81 1.24 3.95
CA GLY A 641 23.83 0.20 4.30
C GLY A 641 22.45 0.77 4.67
N ILE A 642 22.04 1.86 4.02
CA ILE A 642 20.76 2.54 4.24
C ILE A 642 19.78 2.12 3.13
N GLU A 643 18.55 1.80 3.52
CA GLU A 643 17.46 1.56 2.58
C GLU A 643 16.74 2.89 2.25
N GLU A 644 17.05 3.47 1.09
CA GLU A 644 16.50 4.76 0.64
C GLU A 644 14.95 4.75 0.57
N GLN A 645 14.35 3.59 0.26
CA GLN A 645 12.90 3.42 0.21
C GLN A 645 12.21 3.79 1.53
N ARG A 646 12.84 3.52 2.67
CA ARG A 646 12.31 3.86 4.00
C ARG A 646 12.32 5.37 4.27
N LEU A 647 13.31 6.07 3.72
CA LEU A 647 13.38 7.54 3.80
C LEU A 647 12.27 8.18 2.96
N TYR A 648 11.96 7.63 1.78
CA TYR A 648 10.80 8.04 0.99
C TYR A 648 9.48 7.79 1.70
N GLU A 649 9.34 6.64 2.35
CA GLU A 649 8.17 6.31 3.17
C GLU A 649 8.02 7.30 4.34
N ALA A 650 9.11 7.61 5.04
CA ALA A 650 9.13 8.58 6.13
C ALA A 650 8.74 9.99 5.64
N ALA A 651 9.29 10.47 4.52
CA ALA A 651 8.94 11.77 3.95
C ALA A 651 7.46 11.85 3.55
N LYS A 652 6.93 10.75 3.00
CA LYS A 652 5.50 10.62 2.69
C LYS A 652 4.66 10.65 3.96
N LEU A 653 5.00 9.88 4.99
CA LEU A 653 4.29 9.87 6.27
C LEU A 653 4.34 11.22 6.97
N ARG A 654 5.49 11.91 6.98
CA ARG A 654 5.65 13.26 7.51
C ARG A 654 4.61 14.22 6.92
N ARG A 655 4.43 14.22 5.60
CA ARG A 655 3.39 15.04 4.94
C ARG A 655 1.98 14.59 5.30
N GLN A 656 1.75 13.29 5.43
CA GLN A 656 0.45 12.78 5.85
C GLN A 656 0.10 13.21 7.27
N PHE A 657 1.06 13.18 8.20
CA PHE A 657 0.90 13.69 9.56
C PHE A 657 0.69 15.20 9.56
N GLY A 658 1.44 15.96 8.76
CA GLY A 658 1.22 17.41 8.62
C GLY A 658 -0.19 17.74 8.14
N ARG A 659 -0.68 17.05 7.09
CA ARG A 659 -2.06 17.20 6.61
C ARG A 659 -3.10 16.78 7.66
N LEU A 660 -2.85 15.72 8.42
CA LEU A 660 -3.75 15.34 9.52
C LEU A 660 -3.83 16.43 10.59
N LEU A 661 -2.70 17.02 10.98
CA LEU A 661 -2.69 18.11 11.96
C LEU A 661 -3.43 19.35 11.43
N GLN A 662 -3.28 19.66 10.14
CA GLN A 662 -4.06 20.72 9.47
C GLN A 662 -5.56 20.40 9.42
N ASP A 663 -5.93 19.16 9.05
CA ASP A 663 -7.32 18.70 9.00
C ASP A 663 -7.99 18.72 10.39
N CYS A 664 -7.20 18.58 11.46
CA CYS A 664 -7.66 18.67 12.84
C CYS A 664 -7.60 20.11 13.40
N GLY A 665 -7.19 21.10 12.60
CA GLY A 665 -7.03 22.49 13.03
C GLY A 665 -5.93 22.74 14.06
N LEU A 666 -5.03 21.76 14.28
CA LEU A 666 -3.94 21.84 15.26
C LEU A 666 -2.78 22.73 14.80
N VAL A 667 -2.70 22.97 13.50
CA VAL A 667 -1.70 23.82 12.88
C VAL A 667 -2.41 24.66 11.83
N ASP A 668 -2.28 25.99 11.91
CA ASP A 668 -2.98 26.89 11.00
C ASP A 668 -2.48 26.69 9.56
N ARG A 669 -3.42 26.77 8.59
CA ARG A 669 -3.09 26.71 7.16
C ARG A 669 -2.15 27.84 6.79
N ASP A 670 -2.41 29.02 7.34
CA ASP A 670 -1.56 30.19 7.15
C ASP A 670 -0.23 30.00 7.87
N ASP A 671 -0.10 29.60 9.14
CA ASP A 671 1.24 29.33 9.73
C ASP A 671 2.07 28.28 8.96
N TRP A 672 1.45 27.28 8.33
CA TRP A 672 2.17 26.37 7.42
C TRP A 672 2.52 27.01 6.08
N ASP A 673 1.62 27.79 5.48
CA ASP A 673 1.81 28.48 4.21
C ASP A 673 2.59 29.82 4.35
N GLU A 674 2.71 30.36 5.56
CA GLU A 674 3.29 31.64 6.00
C GLU A 674 4.66 31.40 6.64
N ALA A 675 4.89 30.29 7.37
CA ALA A 675 6.26 29.74 7.50
C ALA A 675 6.84 29.35 6.12
N CYS A 676 5.98 29.11 5.12
CA CYS A 676 6.36 28.93 3.72
C CYS A 676 6.48 30.24 2.91
N ARG A 677 6.09 31.42 3.45
CA ARG A 677 6.13 32.73 2.76
C ARG A 677 6.92 33.82 3.49
N GLU A 678 7.12 33.77 4.80
CA GLU A 678 7.67 34.90 5.57
C GLU A 678 9.19 35.01 5.55
N ASP A 679 9.94 33.96 5.22
CA ASP A 679 11.38 34.08 5.01
C ASP A 679 11.76 34.46 3.56
N SER A 680 10.77 34.56 2.65
CA SER A 680 10.95 35.17 1.33
C SER A 680 11.17 36.69 1.38
N LYS A 681 10.97 37.33 2.54
CA LYS A 681 11.12 38.79 2.71
C LYS A 681 12.48 39.23 3.23
N LYS A 682 13.43 38.32 3.52
CA LYS A 682 14.77 38.70 4.01
C LYS A 682 15.91 38.62 3.02
N GLU A 683 15.67 38.14 1.79
CA GLU A 683 16.63 38.31 0.70
C GLU A 683 15.91 38.76 -0.58
N GLY A 684 16.18 40.01 -1.00
CA GLY A 684 15.85 40.48 -2.35
C GLY A 684 14.62 41.38 -2.45
N ALA A 685 14.72 42.60 -1.91
CA ALA A 685 13.94 43.71 -2.43
C ALA A 685 14.46 44.09 -3.83
N THR A 686 14.13 43.32 -4.86
CA THR A 686 14.12 43.76 -6.27
C THR A 686 13.24 42.82 -7.11
N THR A 687 12.16 43.41 -7.62
CA THR A 687 11.34 43.03 -8.79
C THR A 687 11.84 41.87 -9.67
N ASP A 688 11.07 40.77 -9.77
CA ASP A 688 10.94 40.04 -11.04
C ASP A 688 9.70 39.12 -11.12
N HIS A 689 8.61 39.61 -11.71
CA HIS A 689 7.38 38.84 -11.99
C HIS A 689 7.52 37.82 -13.15
N ARG A 690 8.74 37.61 -13.69
CA ARG A 690 9.02 36.69 -14.81
C ARG A 690 9.40 35.27 -14.38
N SER A 691 9.77 35.04 -13.12
CA SER A 691 10.27 33.74 -12.62
C SER A 691 9.16 32.73 -12.28
N ASP A 692 7.96 33.19 -11.88
CA ASP A 692 6.84 32.30 -11.51
C ASP A 692 6.24 31.54 -12.71
N GLY A 693 6.20 32.17 -13.88
CA GLY A 693 5.70 31.53 -15.11
C GLY A 693 6.60 30.38 -15.60
N ALA A 694 7.92 30.52 -15.41
CA ALA A 694 8.89 29.49 -15.75
C ALA A 694 8.78 28.28 -14.82
N ARG A 695 8.69 28.51 -13.49
CA ARG A 695 8.51 27.46 -12.48
C ARG A 695 7.22 26.67 -12.67
N LEU A 696 6.09 27.34 -12.95
CA LEU A 696 4.81 26.69 -13.22
C LEU A 696 4.82 25.86 -14.52
N SER A 697 5.52 26.34 -15.56
CA SER A 697 5.70 25.61 -16.82
C SER A 697 6.56 24.36 -16.61
N GLU A 698 7.63 24.48 -15.82
CA GLU A 698 8.54 23.39 -15.49
C GLU A 698 7.86 22.32 -14.62
N ASP A 699 7.11 22.70 -13.59
CA ASP A 699 6.30 21.78 -12.77
C ASP A 699 5.25 21.06 -13.64
N ARG A 700 4.59 21.77 -14.56
CA ARG A 700 3.63 21.15 -15.51
C ARG A 700 4.32 20.15 -16.44
N ASN A 701 5.53 20.44 -16.90
CA ASN A 701 6.33 19.55 -17.75
C ASN A 701 6.82 18.32 -16.96
N GLN A 702 7.28 18.51 -15.72
CA GLN A 702 7.67 17.43 -14.83
C GLN A 702 6.48 16.53 -14.48
N ARG A 703 5.28 17.08 -14.19
CA ARG A 703 4.06 16.29 -13.98
C ARG A 703 3.64 15.51 -15.22
N ARG A 704 3.81 16.08 -16.42
CA ARG A 704 3.60 15.38 -17.69
C ARG A 704 4.61 14.24 -17.87
N ARG A 705 5.89 14.48 -17.55
CA ARG A 705 6.95 13.46 -17.55
C ARG A 705 6.63 12.34 -16.54
N LEU A 706 6.19 12.66 -15.33
CA LEU A 706 5.74 11.68 -14.34
C LEU A 706 4.58 10.84 -14.86
N ALA A 707 3.59 11.47 -15.48
CA ALA A 707 2.44 10.78 -16.04
C ALA A 707 2.84 9.88 -17.22
N ALA A 708 3.80 10.30 -18.05
CA ALA A 708 4.37 9.49 -19.12
C ALA A 708 5.12 8.28 -18.55
N LEU A 709 6.06 8.48 -17.61
CA LEU A 709 6.80 7.41 -16.95
C LEU A 709 5.89 6.43 -16.20
N LYS A 710 4.85 6.92 -15.50
CA LYS A 710 3.84 6.06 -14.84
C LYS A 710 3.01 5.26 -15.85
N ARG A 711 2.71 5.83 -17.02
CA ARG A 711 2.02 5.11 -18.10
C ARG A 711 2.94 4.06 -18.72
N GLU A 712 4.18 4.41 -19.00
CA GLU A 712 5.21 3.51 -19.54
C GLU A 712 5.49 2.36 -18.60
N SER A 713 5.65 2.61 -17.30
CA SER A 713 5.79 1.58 -16.26
C SER A 713 4.58 0.64 -16.21
N ARG A 714 3.36 1.17 -16.30
CA ARG A 714 2.12 0.35 -16.33
C ARG A 714 2.01 -0.51 -17.59
N THR A 715 2.42 0.00 -18.75
CA THR A 715 2.44 -0.77 -20.00
C THR A 715 3.64 -1.71 -20.09
N GLY A 716 4.78 -1.35 -19.50
CA GLY A 716 6.02 -2.11 -19.47
C GLY A 716 5.94 -3.33 -18.57
N ARG A 717 5.19 -3.23 -17.46
CA ARG A 717 4.85 -4.38 -16.59
C ARG A 717 4.14 -5.54 -17.31
N GLN A 718 3.56 -5.30 -18.49
CA GLN A 718 2.96 -6.36 -19.31
C GLN A 718 3.97 -7.09 -20.22
N ARG A 719 5.21 -6.60 -20.36
CA ARG A 719 6.29 -7.35 -21.02
C ARG A 719 6.92 -8.27 -19.97
N ARG A 720 6.77 -9.59 -20.16
CA ARG A 720 7.40 -10.60 -19.32
C ARG A 720 8.92 -10.44 -19.40
N CYS A 721 9.55 -9.87 -18.37
CA CYS A 721 11.00 -9.80 -18.26
C CYS A 721 11.58 -11.17 -17.89
N VAL A 722 12.65 -11.57 -18.57
CA VAL A 722 13.42 -12.78 -18.30
C VAL A 722 14.61 -12.42 -17.40
N LEU A 723 14.86 -13.20 -16.35
CA LEU A 723 15.99 -12.98 -15.43
C LEU A 723 17.33 -13.28 -16.16
N ARG A 724 18.38 -12.48 -15.93
CA ARG A 724 19.73 -12.70 -16.50
C ARG A 724 20.66 -13.31 -15.43
N LEU A 725 21.40 -14.38 -15.76
CA LEU A 725 22.32 -15.07 -14.82
C LEU A 725 23.45 -14.15 -14.29
N ASP A 726 24.06 -13.35 -15.16
CA ASP A 726 25.27 -12.59 -14.82
C ASP A 726 25.06 -11.53 -13.72
N ALA A 727 23.81 -11.11 -13.51
CA ALA A 727 23.44 -10.13 -12.47
C ALA A 727 23.29 -10.74 -11.06
N LEU A 728 23.45 -12.07 -10.92
CA LEU A 728 23.14 -12.81 -9.69
C LEU A 728 24.37 -13.50 -9.06
N GLU A 729 25.42 -13.79 -9.84
CA GLU A 729 26.64 -14.46 -9.38
C GLU A 729 27.73 -13.47 -8.90
N LEU A 730 27.71 -12.21 -9.37
CA LEU A 730 28.66 -11.18 -8.94
C LEU A 730 28.08 -10.39 -7.76
N GLY A 731 28.68 -10.55 -6.59
CA GLY A 731 28.39 -9.69 -5.44
C GLY A 731 28.70 -8.23 -5.79
N ASP A 732 27.65 -7.43 -5.99
CA ASP A 732 27.49 -5.96 -5.89
C ASP A 732 28.63 -4.99 -6.32
N ASP A 733 29.75 -5.42 -6.90
CA ASP A 733 30.93 -4.54 -7.12
C ASP A 733 31.29 -4.25 -8.59
N ASP A 734 30.59 -4.79 -9.59
CA ASP A 734 30.82 -4.35 -10.97
C ASP A 734 29.54 -4.32 -11.83
N LYS A 735 28.95 -3.12 -11.96
CA LYS A 735 27.90 -2.86 -12.95
C LYS A 735 28.54 -2.30 -14.21
N GLY A 736 28.82 -3.19 -15.16
CA GLY A 736 28.92 -2.82 -16.57
C GLY A 736 27.56 -2.32 -17.09
N ASP A 737 27.61 -1.25 -17.88
CA ASP A 737 26.46 -0.63 -18.55
C ASP A 737 25.59 -1.67 -19.28
N GLY A 738 24.39 -1.94 -18.75
CA GLY A 738 23.46 -2.81 -19.44
C GLY A 738 22.27 -3.31 -18.62
N ASN A 739 21.27 -2.46 -18.38
CA ASN A 739 19.86 -2.62 -18.82
C ASN A 739 18.93 -1.73 -17.97
N ASP A 740 18.42 -0.69 -18.62
CA ASP A 740 17.72 0.52 -18.15
C ASP A 740 16.38 0.34 -17.40
N SER A 741 16.02 -0.89 -17.01
CA SER A 741 14.69 -1.17 -16.44
C SER A 741 14.56 -0.86 -14.95
N GLY A 742 15.68 -0.83 -14.21
CA GLY A 742 15.71 -0.42 -12.81
C GLY A 742 15.63 1.09 -12.59
N ASP A 743 15.99 1.87 -13.62
CA ASP A 743 16.15 3.32 -13.50
C ASP A 743 14.82 4.08 -13.56
N ILE A 744 13.86 3.57 -14.35
CA ILE A 744 12.53 4.17 -14.49
C ILE A 744 11.77 4.20 -13.14
N GLY A 745 11.94 3.16 -12.31
CA GLY A 745 11.27 3.06 -11.02
C GLY A 745 11.81 4.05 -9.99
N SER A 746 13.14 4.20 -9.91
CA SER A 746 13.81 5.22 -9.09
C SER A 746 13.47 6.61 -9.59
N ASP A 747 13.54 6.85 -10.89
CA ASP A 747 13.19 8.13 -11.51
C ASP A 747 11.75 8.56 -11.20
N ILE A 748 10.80 7.62 -11.21
CA ILE A 748 9.42 7.93 -10.82
C ILE A 748 9.35 8.36 -9.35
N ARG A 749 10.07 7.68 -8.44
CA ARG A 749 10.06 8.02 -7.00
C ARG A 749 10.75 9.34 -6.73
N ASP A 750 11.91 9.57 -7.33
CA ASP A 750 12.69 10.80 -7.24
C ASP A 750 11.91 11.99 -7.79
N LEU A 751 11.28 11.82 -8.95
CA LEU A 751 10.49 12.87 -9.57
C LEU A 751 9.16 13.09 -8.84
N GLU A 752 8.50 12.04 -8.34
CA GLU A 752 7.36 12.19 -7.43
C GLU A 752 7.75 12.87 -6.11
N PHE A 753 8.94 12.57 -5.58
CA PHE A 753 9.47 13.21 -4.39
C PHE A 753 9.71 14.70 -4.62
N ARG A 754 10.45 15.09 -5.67
CA ARG A 754 10.70 16.49 -6.07
C ARG A 754 9.44 17.28 -6.37
N LEU A 755 8.47 16.66 -7.05
CA LEU A 755 7.20 17.31 -7.38
C LEU A 755 6.29 17.52 -6.18
N SER A 756 6.51 16.76 -5.11
CA SER A 756 5.59 16.70 -3.98
C SER A 756 6.19 17.18 -2.67
N HIS A 757 7.46 17.56 -2.69
CA HIS A 757 8.17 18.25 -1.62
C HIS A 757 8.98 19.38 -2.23
N ASP A 758 8.90 20.54 -1.59
CA ASP A 758 9.85 21.60 -1.81
C ASP A 758 11.18 21.22 -1.12
N LEU A 759 12.19 20.90 -1.91
CA LEU A 759 13.47 20.41 -1.39
C LEU A 759 14.25 21.51 -0.68
N ASP A 760 14.13 22.74 -1.17
CA ASP A 760 14.82 23.90 -0.60
C ASP A 760 14.27 24.12 0.82
N ARG A 761 12.94 24.13 0.99
CA ARG A 761 12.29 24.21 2.32
C ARG A 761 12.63 23.04 3.25
N LEU A 762 12.72 21.81 2.73
CA LEU A 762 13.02 20.63 3.56
C LEU A 762 14.45 20.63 4.08
N ALA A 763 15.38 21.23 3.35
CA ALA A 763 16.79 21.32 3.72
C ALA A 763 17.16 22.64 4.41
N GLU A 764 16.38 23.70 4.20
CA GLU A 764 16.39 24.94 4.99
C GLU A 764 16.00 24.70 6.45
N ARG A 765 15.55 23.48 6.79
CA ARG A 765 15.49 23.03 8.18
C ARG A 765 16.79 23.33 8.90
N ARG A 766 16.72 24.34 9.74
CA ARG A 766 17.80 24.70 10.62
C ARG A 766 18.08 23.51 11.54
N ARG A 767 19.35 23.16 11.69
CA ARG A 767 19.77 22.26 12.77
C ARG A 767 19.20 22.78 14.08
N LEU A 768 18.53 21.89 14.81
CA LEU A 768 17.90 22.24 16.08
C LEU A 768 18.94 22.89 17.00
N THR A 769 18.64 24.06 17.52
CA THR A 769 19.45 24.65 18.60
C THR A 769 19.37 23.74 19.84
N GLY A 770 20.37 23.77 20.73
CA GLY A 770 20.36 22.93 21.94
C GLY A 770 19.08 23.08 22.79
N ARG A 771 18.48 24.28 22.78
CA ARG A 771 17.20 24.55 23.45
C ARG A 771 16.01 23.90 22.74
N GLU A 772 15.95 23.98 21.42
CA GLU A 772 14.90 23.33 20.62
C GLU A 772 15.02 21.80 20.68
N ALA A 773 16.24 21.26 20.64
CA ALA A 773 16.50 19.83 20.84
C ALA A 773 15.96 19.37 22.21
N GLY A 774 16.16 20.15 23.28
CA GLY A 774 15.58 19.88 24.60
C GLY A 774 14.04 19.92 24.62
N LEU A 775 13.42 20.86 23.91
CA LEU A 775 11.95 20.94 23.79
C LEU A 775 11.38 19.76 23.01
N VAL A 776 12.02 19.42 21.89
CA VAL A 776 11.70 18.26 21.08
C VAL A 776 11.82 16.98 21.90
N LYS A 777 12.90 16.84 22.67
CA LYS A 777 13.12 15.70 23.56
C LYS A 777 12.02 15.59 24.63
N ALA A 778 11.56 16.72 25.16
CA ALA A 778 10.41 16.75 26.07
C ALA A 778 9.11 16.34 25.37
N VAL A 779 8.89 16.72 24.11
CA VAL A 779 7.75 16.28 23.30
C VAL A 779 7.79 14.77 23.04
N LEU A 780 8.94 14.23 22.66
CA LEU A 780 9.11 12.79 22.48
C LEU A 780 8.78 12.05 23.78
N LEU A 781 9.34 12.52 24.90
CA LEU A 781 9.06 11.97 26.22
C LEU A 781 7.58 12.06 26.62
N ALA A 782 6.88 13.15 26.27
CA ALA A 782 5.45 13.29 26.52
C ALA A 782 4.62 12.19 25.82
N GLY A 783 5.03 11.81 24.61
CA GLY A 783 4.43 10.69 23.87
C GLY A 783 4.77 9.34 24.50
N LEU A 784 6.05 9.09 24.75
CA LEU A 784 6.58 7.80 25.22
C LEU A 784 6.17 7.49 26.68
N HIS A 785 5.99 8.50 27.53
CA HIS A 785 5.56 8.30 28.92
C HIS A 785 4.18 7.58 28.98
N PRO A 786 4.03 6.53 29.81
CA PRO A 786 4.87 6.14 30.97
C PRO A 786 6.00 5.13 30.71
N GLN A 787 6.34 4.84 29.46
CA GLN A 787 7.33 3.82 29.11
C GLN A 787 8.77 4.29 29.42
N LEU A 788 9.26 3.93 30.61
CA LEU A 788 10.59 4.29 31.12
C LEU A 788 11.37 3.06 31.58
N ALA A 789 12.67 3.09 31.33
CA ALA A 789 13.63 2.08 31.73
C ALA A 789 14.79 2.72 32.52
N VAL A 790 15.22 2.01 33.57
CA VAL A 790 16.33 2.38 34.45
C VAL A 790 17.57 1.57 34.05
N PRO A 791 18.72 2.20 33.80
CA PRO A 791 19.96 1.46 33.53
C PRO A 791 20.41 0.65 34.76
N ASP A 792 20.90 -0.56 34.54
CA ASP A 792 21.48 -1.38 35.60
C ASP A 792 22.77 -0.75 36.16
N SER A 793 22.94 -0.79 37.48
CA SER A 793 24.13 -0.24 38.15
C SER A 793 25.44 -0.91 37.73
N ALA A 794 25.39 -2.17 37.30
CA ALA A 794 26.55 -2.93 36.83
C ALA A 794 26.91 -2.63 35.36
N ASN A 795 26.16 -1.79 34.66
CA ASN A 795 26.49 -1.40 33.28
C ASN A 795 27.84 -0.69 33.17
N SER A 796 28.29 0.00 34.22
CA SER A 796 29.60 0.67 34.26
C SER A 796 30.76 -0.32 34.18
N SER A 797 30.61 -1.54 34.73
CA SER A 797 31.65 -2.57 34.76
C SER A 797 31.52 -3.62 33.66
N ARG A 798 30.41 -3.64 32.91
CA ARG A 798 30.20 -4.57 31.79
C ARG A 798 30.90 -4.10 30.52
N SER A 799 31.69 -4.99 29.93
CA SER A 799 32.27 -4.81 28.58
C SER A 799 31.31 -5.20 27.45
N GLY A 800 30.21 -5.90 27.77
CA GLY A 800 29.26 -6.45 26.81
C GLY A 800 27.93 -5.70 26.71
N GLU A 801 26.83 -6.44 26.54
CA GLU A 801 25.48 -5.90 26.36
C GLU A 801 24.99 -5.10 27.58
N MET A 802 24.45 -3.90 27.31
CA MET A 802 23.90 -3.00 28.31
C MET A 802 22.52 -3.45 28.76
N VAL A 803 22.26 -3.42 30.07
CA VAL A 803 21.05 -3.95 30.69
C VAL A 803 20.20 -2.87 31.33
N PHE A 804 18.89 -2.98 31.19
CA PHE A 804 17.89 -2.03 31.66
C PHE A 804 16.75 -2.75 32.39
N HIS A 805 16.09 -2.02 33.28
CA HIS A 805 14.95 -2.50 34.06
C HIS A 805 13.74 -1.58 33.85
N THR A 806 12.59 -2.16 33.60
CA THR A 806 11.30 -1.46 33.43
C THR A 806 10.37 -1.83 34.59
N ALA A 807 9.21 -1.18 34.68
CA ALA A 807 8.21 -1.51 35.69
C ALA A 807 7.75 -2.99 35.62
N ALA A 808 7.64 -3.54 34.41
CA ALA A 808 7.11 -4.88 34.16
C ALA A 808 8.20 -5.94 33.98
N HIS A 809 9.35 -5.57 33.39
CA HIS A 809 10.42 -6.49 33.02
C HIS A 809 11.78 -6.07 33.56
N ARG A 810 12.55 -7.05 34.01
CA ARG A 810 13.95 -6.88 34.41
C ARG A 810 14.85 -7.44 33.32
N LEU A 811 16.09 -6.95 33.27
CA LEU A 811 17.14 -7.46 32.38
C LEU A 811 16.85 -7.31 30.87
N VAL A 812 16.27 -6.18 30.47
CA VAL A 812 16.00 -5.83 29.06
C VAL A 812 17.25 -5.23 28.41
N LEU A 813 17.49 -5.54 27.13
CA LEU A 813 18.68 -5.09 26.40
C LEU A 813 18.36 -4.00 25.39
N LEU A 814 19.38 -3.29 24.91
CA LEU A 814 19.24 -2.48 23.69
C LEU A 814 19.29 -3.40 22.47
N HIS A 815 18.46 -3.09 21.47
CA HIS A 815 18.46 -3.85 20.23
C HIS A 815 19.84 -3.75 19.53
N PRO A 816 20.41 -4.85 18.98
CA PRO A 816 21.76 -4.84 18.40
C PRO A 816 21.95 -3.87 17.24
N TYR A 817 20.87 -3.60 16.49
CA TYR A 817 20.89 -2.69 15.33
C TYR A 817 20.46 -1.26 15.68
N ASP A 818 20.20 -0.98 16.96
CA ASP A 818 19.88 0.38 17.38
C ASP A 818 21.12 1.29 17.28
N PRO A 819 20.99 2.55 16.82
CA PRO A 819 22.11 3.47 16.75
C PRO A 819 22.87 3.66 18.07
N LEU A 820 22.19 3.59 19.23
CA LEU A 820 22.86 3.71 20.53
C LEU A 820 23.79 2.54 20.80
N THR A 821 23.38 1.32 20.42
CA THR A 821 24.21 0.12 20.57
C THR A 821 25.42 0.19 19.65
N THR A 822 25.23 0.60 18.40
CA THR A 822 26.34 0.67 17.42
C THR A 822 27.31 1.81 17.70
N GLY A 823 26.83 2.92 18.27
CA GLY A 823 27.66 4.09 18.61
C GLY A 823 28.41 3.95 19.94
N GLY A 824 28.27 2.81 20.65
CA GLY A 824 28.97 2.58 21.92
C GLY A 824 28.50 3.46 23.08
N TRP A 825 27.26 3.97 23.01
CA TRP A 825 26.70 4.86 24.03
C TRP A 825 26.57 4.16 25.40
N ARG A 826 26.84 4.89 26.48
CA ARG A 826 26.65 4.44 27.87
C ARG A 826 25.84 5.47 28.67
N PRO A 827 24.93 5.02 29.56
CA PRO A 827 24.09 5.90 30.35
C PRO A 827 24.89 6.57 31.47
N ASP A 828 24.67 7.88 31.64
CA ASP A 828 25.19 8.64 32.78
C ASP A 828 24.40 8.36 34.06
N GLN A 829 24.99 8.68 35.22
CA GLN A 829 24.30 8.56 36.50
C GLN A 829 23.04 9.45 36.55
N GLY A 830 21.90 8.85 36.88
CA GLY A 830 20.61 9.56 36.96
C GLY A 830 19.90 9.76 35.61
N GLN A 831 20.43 9.20 34.52
CA GLN A 831 19.76 9.15 33.23
C GLN A 831 18.78 7.98 33.18
N LEU A 832 17.61 8.21 32.57
CA LEU A 832 16.63 7.18 32.26
C LEU A 832 16.58 6.97 30.75
N VAL A 833 15.96 5.88 30.30
CA VAL A 833 15.71 5.63 28.89
C VAL A 833 14.20 5.51 28.68
N ALA A 834 13.62 6.42 27.90
CA ALA A 834 12.28 6.24 27.39
C ALA A 834 12.32 5.33 26.15
N TYR A 835 11.27 4.57 25.89
CA TYR A 835 11.23 3.64 24.76
C TYR A 835 9.84 3.58 24.14
N LEU A 836 9.74 3.11 22.89
CA LEU A 836 8.46 3.00 22.15
C LEU A 836 7.74 1.68 22.41
N GLY A 837 8.50 0.61 22.63
CA GLY A 837 7.99 -0.71 22.98
C GLY A 837 9.11 -1.68 23.32
N ILE A 838 8.72 -2.88 23.75
CA ILE A 838 9.65 -3.99 24.00
C ILE A 838 9.35 -5.09 22.99
N LEU A 839 10.40 -5.58 22.33
CA LEU A 839 10.35 -6.69 21.38
C LEU A 839 11.20 -7.85 21.91
N GLU A 840 10.55 -8.97 22.21
CA GLU A 840 11.22 -10.23 22.54
C GLU A 840 11.37 -11.08 21.30
N THR A 841 12.61 -11.45 20.98
CA THR A 841 12.92 -12.43 19.92
C THR A 841 13.57 -13.66 20.57
N THR A 842 14.87 -13.58 20.85
CA THR A 842 15.60 -14.51 21.72
C THR A 842 15.78 -13.94 23.13
N LYS A 843 15.82 -12.61 23.22
CA LYS A 843 15.91 -11.82 24.46
C LYS A 843 14.95 -10.62 24.31
N PRO A 844 14.51 -9.99 25.42
CA PRO A 844 13.73 -8.77 25.36
C PRO A 844 14.61 -7.57 25.02
N TYR A 845 14.23 -6.83 23.99
CA TYR A 845 14.94 -5.64 23.50
C TYR A 845 14.07 -4.38 23.56
N LEU A 846 14.67 -3.27 24.00
CA LEU A 846 14.08 -1.94 23.89
C LEU A 846 14.07 -1.48 22.43
N VAL A 847 12.91 -1.04 21.95
CA VAL A 847 12.72 -0.51 20.60
C VAL A 847 12.69 1.02 20.67
N HIS A 848 13.55 1.67 19.88
CA HIS A 848 13.72 3.12 19.83
C HIS A 848 13.99 3.79 21.20
N PRO A 849 15.07 3.38 21.89
CA PRO A 849 15.51 4.02 23.14
C PRO A 849 15.84 5.51 22.94
N LEU A 850 15.34 6.33 23.86
CA LEU A 850 15.60 7.75 23.99
C LEU A 850 16.18 8.03 25.38
N PRO A 851 17.48 8.34 25.49
CA PRO A 851 18.09 8.72 26.76
C PRO A 851 17.50 10.05 27.24
N VAL A 852 16.99 10.12 28.47
CA VAL A 852 16.36 11.33 29.03
C VAL A 852 16.90 11.63 30.43
N PRO A 853 17.03 12.92 30.80
CA PRO A 853 17.45 13.28 32.15
C PRO A 853 16.33 12.89 33.14
N GLY A 854 16.66 12.06 34.14
CA GLY A 854 15.65 11.41 34.99
C GLY A 854 14.81 12.38 35.81
N LEU A 855 15.44 13.35 36.48
CA LEU A 855 14.72 14.31 37.34
C LEU A 855 13.76 15.21 36.55
N PRO A 856 14.17 15.93 35.48
CA PRO A 856 13.23 16.70 34.65
C PRO A 856 12.12 15.86 34.02
N ALA A 857 12.45 14.64 33.58
CA ALA A 857 11.47 13.73 32.99
C ALA A 857 10.34 13.39 33.97
N LEU A 858 10.70 13.00 35.20
CA LEU A 858 9.72 12.60 36.20
C LEU A 858 8.93 13.79 36.76
N LEU A 859 9.54 14.97 36.91
CA LEU A 859 8.81 16.15 37.38
C LEU A 859 7.75 16.66 36.41
N LEU A 860 8.03 16.56 35.10
CA LEU A 860 7.13 17.04 34.06
C LEU A 860 6.02 16.05 33.74
N PHE A 861 6.33 14.75 33.70
CA PHE A 861 5.43 13.75 33.11
C PHE A 861 4.92 12.67 34.06
N ALA A 862 5.55 12.47 35.24
CA ALA A 862 5.02 11.47 36.18
C ALA A 862 3.58 11.79 36.55
N THR A 863 2.72 10.77 36.60
CA THR A 863 1.31 10.88 36.96
C THR A 863 1.13 11.00 38.47
N ARG A 864 1.91 10.24 39.25
CA ARG A 864 1.86 10.23 40.71
C ARG A 864 3.26 10.43 41.28
N ILE A 865 3.39 11.31 42.27
CA ILE A 865 4.65 11.51 42.98
C ILE A 865 4.30 11.54 44.46
N HIS A 866 4.81 10.58 45.23
CA HIS A 866 4.64 10.50 46.67
C HIS A 866 5.98 10.83 47.34
N GLY A 867 5.97 11.68 48.36
CA GLY A 867 7.15 11.98 49.15
C GLY A 867 7.09 11.31 50.51
N ASN A 868 8.24 10.98 51.08
CA ASN A 868 8.33 10.65 52.50
C ASN A 868 8.29 11.92 53.37
N ALA A 869 7.92 11.78 54.65
CA ALA A 869 7.79 12.91 55.57
C ALA A 869 9.08 13.75 55.71
N SER A 870 10.24 13.12 55.57
CA SER A 870 11.55 13.79 55.63
C SER A 870 11.97 14.49 54.32
N GLY A 871 11.23 14.31 53.22
CA GLY A 871 11.57 14.90 51.91
C GLY A 871 12.87 14.36 51.29
N THR A 872 13.34 13.19 51.73
CA THR A 872 14.60 12.58 51.25
C THR A 872 14.37 11.54 50.15
N ARG A 873 13.13 11.10 49.94
CA ARG A 873 12.76 10.12 48.92
C ARG A 873 11.46 10.53 48.24
N LEU A 874 11.45 10.47 46.91
CA LEU A 874 10.26 10.68 46.09
C LEU A 874 9.99 9.41 45.28
N LEU A 875 8.80 8.83 45.42
CA LEU A 875 8.33 7.71 44.63
C LEU A 875 7.48 8.23 43.48
N CYS A 876 7.96 8.05 42.24
CA CYS A 876 7.26 8.43 41.02
C CYS A 876 6.58 7.20 40.40
N ASP A 877 5.31 7.36 40.01
CA ASP A 877 4.47 6.36 39.33
C ASP A 877 4.45 4.98 40.02
N GLY A 878 4.73 4.93 41.33
CA GLY A 878 4.66 3.73 42.16
C GLY A 878 5.88 2.80 42.12
N TRP A 879 6.85 3.02 41.22
CA TRP A 879 8.00 2.11 41.05
C TRP A 879 9.36 2.79 40.93
N LEU A 880 9.41 4.10 40.59
CA LEU A 880 10.67 4.83 40.45
C LEU A 880 10.99 5.62 41.71
N GLU A 881 12.07 5.25 42.40
CA GLU A 881 12.57 5.99 43.57
C GLU A 881 13.61 7.04 43.13
N LEU A 882 13.32 8.31 43.40
CA LEU A 882 14.27 9.41 43.31
C LEU A 882 14.81 9.76 44.70
N ARG A 883 16.14 9.83 44.80
CA ARG A 883 16.86 10.26 46.01
C ARG A 883 17.52 11.62 45.77
N PRO A 884 16.81 12.73 46.01
CA PRO A 884 17.41 14.06 45.91
C PRO A 884 18.52 14.25 46.97
N SER A 885 19.55 15.02 46.62
CA SER A 885 20.70 15.30 47.50
C SER A 885 20.34 16.15 48.72
N SER A 886 19.23 16.91 48.69
CA SER A 886 18.71 17.65 49.84
C SER A 886 17.18 17.67 49.90
N ALA A 887 16.63 17.83 51.10
CA ALA A 887 15.19 17.91 51.35
C ALA A 887 14.56 19.16 50.68
N ASP A 888 15.34 20.22 50.47
CA ASP A 888 14.87 21.43 49.78
C ASP A 888 14.65 21.18 48.29
N VAL A 889 15.47 20.34 47.65
CA VAL A 889 15.22 19.94 46.25
C VAL A 889 13.90 19.19 46.13
N ALA A 890 13.55 18.32 47.08
CA ALA A 890 12.27 17.60 47.07
C ALA A 890 11.06 18.55 47.26
N ARG A 891 11.19 19.56 48.13
CA ARG A 891 10.16 20.61 48.34
C ARG A 891 10.03 21.53 47.12
N ILE A 892 11.14 21.87 46.46
CA ILE A 892 11.13 22.64 45.21
C ILE A 892 10.51 21.82 44.07
N CYS A 893 10.79 20.53 44.01
CA CYS A 893 10.22 19.61 43.03
C CYS A 893 8.69 19.49 43.15
N SER A 894 8.20 19.30 44.37
CA SER A 894 6.75 19.24 44.66
C SER A 894 6.04 20.58 44.39
N SER A 895 6.61 21.70 44.82
CA SER A 895 6.05 23.05 44.56
C SER A 895 6.12 23.47 43.08
N ARG A 896 7.18 23.10 42.34
CA ARG A 896 7.27 23.37 40.89
C ARG A 896 6.31 22.52 40.08
N ARG A 897 5.91 21.33 40.52
CA ARG A 897 4.85 20.56 39.87
C ARG A 897 3.50 21.27 39.90
N CYS A 898 3.15 21.92 41.01
CA CYS A 898 1.98 22.82 41.06
C CYS A 898 2.07 23.95 40.02
N ARG A 899 3.28 24.38 39.62
CA ARG A 899 3.51 25.38 38.55
C ARG A 899 3.62 24.76 37.14
N SER A 900 4.00 23.48 37.01
CA SER A 900 4.02 22.70 35.75
C SER A 900 2.62 22.51 35.15
N SER A 901 1.58 22.72 35.98
CA SER A 901 0.20 22.94 35.54
C SER A 901 0.07 23.97 34.42
N ARG A 902 1.01 24.92 34.24
CA ARG A 902 0.94 25.90 33.14
C ARG A 902 1.06 25.30 31.74
N LEU A 903 1.87 24.25 31.57
CA LEU A 903 2.05 23.58 30.27
C LEU A 903 0.84 22.70 29.97
N GLY A 904 0.37 21.95 30.97
CA GLY A 904 -0.93 21.27 30.95
C GLY A 904 -2.08 22.23 30.67
N ASN A 905 -2.16 23.39 31.35
CA ASN A 905 -3.17 24.42 31.15
C ASN A 905 -3.05 25.14 29.80
N ARG A 906 -1.86 25.16 29.17
CA ARG A 906 -1.67 25.70 27.82
C ARG A 906 -2.14 24.69 26.79
N LEU A 907 -1.84 23.40 27.00
CA LEU A 907 -2.40 22.28 26.24
C LEU A 907 -3.92 22.26 26.37
N SER A 908 -4.48 22.31 27.58
CA SER A 908 -5.93 22.39 27.84
C SER A 908 -6.58 23.65 27.27
N ARG A 909 -5.88 24.79 27.22
CA ARG A 909 -6.40 26.02 26.57
C ARG A 909 -6.43 25.88 25.06
N LEU A 910 -5.42 25.25 24.45
CA LEU A 910 -5.42 24.93 23.02
C LEU A 910 -6.51 23.91 22.69
N LEU A 911 -6.66 22.86 23.50
CA LEU A 911 -7.72 21.88 23.37
C LEU A 911 -9.12 22.52 23.45
N ARG A 912 -9.36 23.43 24.41
CA ARG A 912 -10.62 24.19 24.52
C ARG A 912 -10.87 25.14 23.35
N ARG A 913 -9.82 25.75 22.77
CA ARG A 913 -9.96 26.58 21.57
C ARG A 913 -10.39 25.78 20.35
N LEU A 914 -9.99 24.52 20.26
CA LEU A 914 -10.37 23.61 19.18
C LEU A 914 -11.79 23.08 19.36
N ASP A 915 -12.17 22.70 20.59
CA ASP A 915 -13.56 22.32 20.91
C ASP A 915 -14.55 23.45 20.58
N ASN A 916 -14.24 24.70 20.97
CA ASN A 916 -15.09 25.84 20.66
C ASN A 916 -15.23 26.10 19.14
N ARG A 917 -14.17 25.87 18.35
CA ARG A 917 -14.22 25.97 16.88
C ARG A 917 -15.09 24.88 16.26
N ASP A 918 -15.05 23.66 16.79
CA ASP A 918 -15.88 22.55 16.32
C ASP A 918 -17.37 22.79 16.67
N GLU A 919 -17.68 23.38 17.83
CA GLU A 919 -19.04 23.82 18.18
C GLU A 919 -19.55 24.93 17.26
N GLU A 920 -18.72 25.93 16.94
CA GLU A 920 -19.06 26.99 15.98
C GLU A 920 -19.30 26.42 14.57
N LEU A 921 -18.49 25.48 14.10
CA LEU A 921 -18.67 24.81 12.80
C LEU A 921 -19.93 23.94 12.76
N GLN A 922 -20.28 23.26 13.85
CA GLN A 922 -21.53 22.49 13.95
C GLN A 922 -22.76 23.40 13.96
N GLN A 923 -22.69 24.55 14.63
CA GLN A 923 -23.73 25.57 14.58
C GLN A 923 -23.88 26.18 13.18
N GLN A 924 -22.77 26.44 12.50
CA GLN A 924 -22.78 26.93 11.11
C GLN A 924 -23.36 25.90 10.13
N GLN A 925 -23.02 24.62 10.28
CA GLN A 925 -23.63 23.54 9.48
C GLN A 925 -25.12 23.33 9.78
N GLN A 926 -25.58 23.59 11.00
CA GLN A 926 -27.01 23.59 11.33
C GLN A 926 -27.74 24.82 10.80
N GLN A 927 -27.05 25.97 10.71
CA GLN A 927 -27.58 27.20 10.11
C GLN A 927 -27.73 27.03 8.60
N ASP A 928 -26.70 26.53 7.92
CA ASP A 928 -26.70 26.21 6.47
C ASP A 928 -27.66 25.07 6.08
N TYR A 929 -28.20 24.32 7.06
CA TYR A 929 -29.22 23.30 6.85
C TYR A 929 -30.64 23.82 7.12
N LYS A 930 -30.76 24.99 7.76
CA LYS A 930 -32.02 25.68 8.03
C LYS A 930 -32.32 26.76 6.97
N ASP A 931 -31.29 27.33 6.38
CA ASP A 931 -31.35 28.17 5.17
C ASP A 931 -31.36 27.29 3.90
#